data_AF-A0A813L3B4-F1
#
_entry.id   AF-A0A813L3B4-F1
#
_cell.length_a   1.000
_cell.length_b   1.000
_cell.length_c   1.000
_cell.angle_alpha   90.00
_cell.angle_beta   90.00
_cell.angle_gamma   90.00
#
_symmetry.space_group_name_H-M   'P 1'
#
loop_
_entity.id
_entity.type
_entity.pdbx_description
1 polymer ?
#
loop_
_entity_poly.entity_id
_entity_poly.type
_entity_poly.pdbx_seq_one_letter_code
_entity_poly.pdbx_strand_id
1 'polypeptide(L)'
;MELGAAGYAAAGAASAAGAGMGLFGYNRGNYMMDQKLHFSRFTAGHTYAMAQTAQYREDITMLTALTTGRMDLYHGIAGMTATILTAIYCPGRLGLHTPAPPAWLMGLAMVNIAGCYIWLGLTMWMAMHASLRADSAAVHMLTRFVRLPVPSQGMLDRARKFLSAYEEQPLREVLRVPFFRHQGKGKGAGGNNEDMDMDPDALGRTRHGNDVPAWFLKEKAIDQGEAFESMMPLAAQGTAPEHFEVYREIQNEWWPYDVYARLSIFLAFMHLSHCWCFMMLAHQLTETRAFFVGGAVVIPFFVLQQIILTLDIMPSQVSIPLHRLGPFAQLFAYPAVCIEYRRYYDADVAFIGYILVYLAYACQLIYTIQLLIICAPDYGSPPEMAEVPSSSWWPSAWRLPRAFKHATHLVAPPRNLEPGQTDLAGEMRAAAKGGATATTGQLTAESAEGKRRDVHRALGKHGESPAWFNVKAGLIALIVAWCFLIAGFTIEIMNAGTTHPSLLNGPGVPNNLRDPRYRPAKVGYTEPTEVGTGGALYGPARGVEGAERRLSELGSNVESEILSALPRHDLAEKLRSLLPYLNELATSDSRIGGGVTQTAAVSMIPAAAQAMLTGAASAQAVVQWPALFEPRLLACGHAAAHSEGKIALALSHHGRGAIISTAASHVGAKELPAMTTPFSLVGTFGHGPLVAATWDEAGLLLAAATGAVLECPGSGPTDGLWQCRPALAAKLPIGNSKPFRGAVALSRAPLRAAIAFPGESAVTLFSHSGEPSDLWLLAGEVRTRASASSVAFSSAAKELFLASVDGAIAKLNIDAGNMEEAAAPLGGLEKHHWQAACPLHSGGIARLALVQEAGSREASLFLS
;
A
#
# COMPACT_ATOMS: atom_id res chain seq x y z
N MET A 1 1.99 -2.84 -99.06
CA MET A 1 1.83 -3.90 -98.05
C MET A 1 2.72 -3.64 -96.82
N GLU A 2 2.94 -2.36 -96.42
CA GLU A 2 3.86 -1.99 -95.32
C GLU A 2 3.18 -1.21 -94.17
N LEU A 3 1.90 -0.87 -94.28
CA LEU A 3 1.15 -0.16 -93.22
C LEU A 3 0.59 -1.08 -92.12
N GLY A 4 0.77 -2.40 -92.23
CA GLY A 4 0.29 -3.38 -91.24
C GLY A 4 1.25 -3.67 -90.09
N ALA A 5 2.57 -3.57 -90.31
CA ALA A 5 3.56 -4.00 -89.32
C ALA A 5 3.69 -3.03 -88.12
N ALA A 6 3.48 -1.73 -88.33
CA ALA A 6 3.54 -0.73 -87.26
C ALA A 6 2.36 -0.85 -86.26
N GLY A 7 1.17 -1.25 -86.73
CA GLY A 7 -0.01 -1.44 -85.90
C GLY A 7 0.10 -2.65 -84.95
N TYR A 8 0.67 -3.76 -85.42
CA TYR A 8 0.88 -4.95 -84.58
C TYR A 8 2.03 -4.76 -83.57
N ALA A 9 3.08 -4.00 -83.91
CA ALA A 9 4.13 -3.65 -82.97
C ALA A 9 3.63 -2.71 -81.86
N ALA A 10 2.77 -1.74 -82.20
CA ALA A 10 2.15 -0.84 -81.22
C ALA A 10 1.13 -1.56 -80.31
N ALA A 11 0.33 -2.48 -80.86
CA ALA A 11 -0.60 -3.30 -80.07
C ALA A 11 0.14 -4.31 -79.16
N GLY A 12 1.25 -4.88 -79.62
CA GLY A 12 2.15 -5.71 -78.81
C GLY A 12 2.86 -4.92 -77.70
N ALA A 13 3.29 -3.69 -77.97
CA ALA A 13 3.90 -2.81 -76.97
C ALA A 13 2.87 -2.34 -75.92
N ALA A 14 1.63 -2.03 -76.32
CA ALA A 14 0.58 -1.62 -75.39
C ALA A 14 0.14 -2.77 -74.47
N SER A 15 0.04 -4.00 -74.99
CA SER A 15 -0.29 -5.18 -74.19
C SER A 15 0.87 -5.61 -73.28
N ALA A 16 2.12 -5.51 -73.74
CA ALA A 16 3.31 -5.73 -72.90
C ALA A 16 3.47 -4.66 -71.81
N ALA A 17 3.17 -3.39 -72.11
CA ALA A 17 3.18 -2.30 -71.12
C ALA A 17 2.06 -2.47 -70.07
N GLY A 18 0.86 -2.90 -70.49
CA GLY A 18 -0.25 -3.23 -69.58
C GLY A 18 0.06 -4.40 -68.66
N ALA A 19 0.63 -5.49 -69.20
CA ALA A 19 1.08 -6.63 -68.40
C ALA A 19 2.23 -6.26 -67.47
N GLY A 20 3.20 -5.47 -67.94
CA GLY A 20 4.33 -4.97 -67.15
C GLY A 20 3.90 -4.06 -66.00
N MET A 21 2.95 -3.15 -66.23
CA MET A 21 2.37 -2.31 -65.16
C MET A 21 1.57 -3.14 -64.15
N GLY A 22 0.82 -4.16 -64.60
CA GLY A 22 0.11 -5.08 -63.71
C GLY A 22 1.06 -5.89 -62.83
N LEU A 23 2.13 -6.44 -63.42
CA LEU A 23 3.19 -7.17 -62.71
C LEU A 23 3.95 -6.29 -61.72
N PHE A 24 4.33 -5.09 -62.13
CA PHE A 24 4.95 -4.09 -61.25
C PHE A 24 4.03 -3.73 -60.08
N GLY A 25 2.75 -3.47 -60.35
CA GLY A 25 1.75 -3.16 -59.33
C GLY A 25 1.57 -4.30 -58.32
N TYR A 26 1.53 -5.54 -58.79
CA TYR A 26 1.44 -6.72 -57.94
C TYR A 26 2.69 -6.91 -57.06
N ASN A 27 3.90 -6.86 -57.64
CA ASN A 27 5.14 -7.03 -56.88
C ASN A 27 5.37 -5.89 -55.89
N ARG A 28 5.06 -4.65 -56.29
CA ARG A 28 5.08 -3.50 -55.38
C ARG A 28 4.10 -3.69 -54.23
N GLY A 29 2.88 -4.17 -54.51
CA GLY A 29 1.86 -4.46 -53.49
C GLY A 29 2.31 -5.52 -52.50
N ASN A 30 2.85 -6.65 -52.99
CA ASN A 30 3.41 -7.71 -52.16
C ASN A 30 4.61 -7.23 -51.35
N TYR A 31 5.53 -6.49 -51.97
CA TYR A 31 6.67 -5.91 -51.26
C TYR A 31 6.21 -4.98 -50.12
N MET A 32 5.22 -4.10 -50.38
CA MET A 32 4.68 -3.22 -49.34
C MET A 32 4.00 -4.01 -48.22
N MET A 33 3.31 -5.10 -48.52
CA MET A 33 2.71 -5.98 -47.52
C MET A 33 3.79 -6.68 -46.68
N ASP A 34 4.81 -7.25 -47.32
CA ASP A 34 5.93 -7.90 -46.64
C ASP A 34 6.68 -6.90 -45.76
N GLN A 35 7.00 -5.71 -46.26
CA GLN A 35 7.68 -4.68 -45.46
C GLN A 35 6.87 -4.25 -44.23
N LYS A 36 5.54 -4.15 -44.34
CA LYS A 36 4.67 -3.89 -43.19
C LYS A 36 4.77 -5.03 -42.17
N LEU A 37 4.79 -6.28 -42.62
CA LEU A 37 4.94 -7.43 -41.74
C LEU A 37 6.34 -7.48 -41.10
N HIS A 38 7.40 -7.13 -41.83
CA HIS A 38 8.77 -7.04 -41.28
C HIS A 38 8.87 -5.94 -40.23
N PHE A 39 8.41 -4.74 -40.55
CA PHE A 39 8.39 -3.65 -39.58
C PHE A 39 7.56 -4.02 -38.36
N SER A 40 6.42 -4.71 -38.55
CA SER A 40 5.62 -5.23 -37.44
C SER A 40 6.34 -6.28 -36.60
N ARG A 41 7.13 -7.19 -37.18
CA ARG A 41 7.93 -8.16 -36.43
C ARG A 41 9.08 -7.48 -35.68
N PHE A 42 9.75 -6.56 -36.34
CA PHE A 42 10.82 -5.75 -35.77
C PHE A 42 10.33 -4.93 -34.57
N THR A 43 9.17 -4.27 -34.70
CA THR A 43 8.58 -3.52 -33.59
C THR A 43 7.98 -4.42 -32.52
N ALA A 44 7.44 -5.59 -32.86
CA ALA A 44 6.90 -6.54 -31.88
C ALA A 44 7.97 -6.97 -30.85
N GLY A 45 9.20 -7.30 -31.29
CA GLY A 45 10.29 -7.61 -30.37
C GLY A 45 10.60 -6.47 -29.40
N HIS A 46 10.57 -5.23 -29.89
CA HIS A 46 10.74 -4.05 -29.05
C HIS A 46 9.56 -3.82 -28.09
N THR A 47 8.32 -4.05 -28.54
CA THR A 47 7.12 -3.98 -27.69
C THR A 47 7.17 -5.01 -26.56
N TYR A 48 7.60 -6.23 -26.83
CA TYR A 48 7.79 -7.25 -25.78
C TYR A 48 8.90 -6.86 -24.80
N ALA A 49 10.03 -6.33 -25.28
CA ALA A 49 11.10 -5.83 -24.41
C ALA A 49 10.64 -4.66 -23.53
N MET A 50 9.82 -3.75 -24.06
CA MET A 50 9.21 -2.66 -23.28
C MET A 50 8.26 -3.20 -22.21
N ALA A 51 7.40 -4.17 -22.56
CA ALA A 51 6.46 -4.79 -21.62
C ALA A 51 7.20 -5.53 -20.50
N GLN A 52 8.25 -6.28 -20.83
CA GLN A 52 9.09 -6.96 -19.86
C GLN A 52 9.82 -5.97 -18.94
N THR A 53 10.37 -4.89 -19.49
CA THR A 53 10.99 -3.82 -18.68
C THR A 53 9.97 -3.17 -17.76
N ALA A 54 8.72 -2.97 -18.20
CA ALA A 54 7.66 -2.46 -17.36
C ALA A 54 7.37 -3.39 -16.17
N GLN A 55 7.31 -4.71 -16.40
CA GLN A 55 7.18 -5.71 -15.34
C GLN A 55 8.36 -5.65 -14.36
N TYR A 56 9.60 -5.52 -14.83
CA TYR A 56 10.77 -5.40 -13.95
C TYR A 56 10.71 -4.16 -13.05
N ARG A 57 10.19 -3.04 -13.58
CA ARG A 57 10.00 -1.81 -12.79
C ARG A 57 8.92 -2.00 -11.73
N GLU A 58 7.85 -2.70 -12.08
CA GLU A 58 6.77 -3.05 -11.16
C GLU A 58 7.27 -3.97 -10.04
N ASP A 59 8.01 -5.03 -10.36
CA ASP A 59 8.64 -5.94 -9.39
C ASP A 59 9.50 -5.19 -8.38
N ILE A 60 10.39 -4.31 -8.86
CA ILE A 60 11.27 -3.51 -8.00
C ILE A 60 10.43 -2.64 -7.06
N THR A 61 9.41 -1.96 -7.61
CA THR A 61 8.55 -1.06 -6.85
C THR A 61 7.77 -1.81 -5.77
N MET A 62 7.21 -2.98 -6.11
CA MET A 62 6.45 -3.81 -5.17
C MET A 62 7.33 -4.39 -4.06
N LEU A 63 8.52 -4.89 -4.40
CA LEU A 63 9.46 -5.43 -3.41
C LEU A 63 9.96 -4.34 -2.44
N THR A 64 10.26 -3.14 -2.94
CA THR A 64 10.64 -2.02 -2.04
C THR A 64 9.47 -1.51 -1.23
N ALA A 65 8.28 -1.39 -1.83
CA ALA A 65 7.07 -0.94 -1.14
C ALA A 65 6.70 -1.85 0.04
N LEU A 66 6.94 -3.16 -0.08
CA LEU A 66 6.75 -4.11 1.00
C LEU A 66 7.69 -3.80 2.20
N THR A 67 8.95 -3.49 1.91
CA THR A 67 9.93 -3.13 2.95
C THR A 67 9.56 -1.80 3.60
N THR A 68 9.31 -0.76 2.81
CA THR A 68 9.02 0.58 3.33
C THR A 68 7.71 0.61 4.12
N GLY A 69 6.63 0.04 3.58
CA GLY A 69 5.36 -0.05 4.28
C GLY A 69 5.45 -0.78 5.62
N ARG A 70 6.25 -1.86 5.70
CA ARG A 70 6.49 -2.56 6.98
C ARG A 70 7.30 -1.71 7.96
N MET A 71 8.38 -1.07 7.49
CA MET A 71 9.22 -0.24 8.34
C MET A 71 8.47 0.98 8.89
N ASP A 72 7.62 1.60 8.08
CA ASP A 72 6.79 2.72 8.51
C ASP A 72 5.80 2.30 9.61
N LEU A 73 5.22 1.10 9.51
CA LEU A 73 4.40 0.53 10.58
C LEU A 73 5.20 0.31 11.87
N TYR A 74 6.41 -0.23 11.79
CA TYR A 74 7.28 -0.41 12.96
C TYR A 74 7.67 0.92 13.60
N HIS A 75 8.01 1.92 12.77
CA HIS A 75 8.30 3.27 13.23
C HIS A 75 7.09 3.87 13.95
N GLY A 76 5.90 3.83 13.34
CA GLY A 76 4.68 4.38 13.92
C GLY A 76 4.32 3.72 15.26
N ILE A 77 4.36 2.38 15.34
CA ILE A 77 4.10 1.65 16.59
C ILE A 77 5.13 2.01 17.66
N ALA A 78 6.41 2.08 17.29
CA ALA A 78 7.48 2.41 18.23
C ALA A 78 7.34 3.85 18.75
N GLY A 79 7.00 4.80 17.89
CA GLY A 79 6.75 6.20 18.27
C GLY A 79 5.57 6.34 19.23
N MET A 80 4.43 5.73 18.93
CA MET A 80 3.27 5.72 19.84
C MET A 80 3.57 5.05 21.18
N THR A 81 4.33 3.96 21.16
CA THR A 81 4.69 3.27 22.40
C THR A 81 5.67 4.11 23.22
N ALA A 82 6.60 4.82 22.58
CA ALA A 82 7.56 5.69 23.24
C ALA A 82 6.89 6.91 23.91
N THR A 83 5.83 7.46 23.33
CA THR A 83 5.07 8.56 23.96
C THR A 83 4.34 8.09 25.21
N ILE A 84 3.68 6.92 25.16
CA ILE A 84 3.05 6.28 26.32
C ILE A 84 4.10 6.00 27.40
N LEU A 85 5.25 5.45 27.00
CA LEU A 85 6.34 5.16 27.91
C LEU A 85 6.87 6.42 28.61
N THR A 86 6.92 7.55 27.90
CA THR A 86 7.33 8.85 28.44
C THR A 86 6.35 9.40 29.45
N ALA A 87 5.06 9.22 29.21
CA ALA A 87 4.03 9.55 30.19
C ALA A 87 4.17 8.72 31.48
N ILE A 88 4.65 7.48 31.39
CA ILE A 88 4.88 6.59 32.54
C ILE A 88 6.21 6.91 33.24
N TYR A 89 7.27 7.20 32.48
CA TYR A 89 8.63 7.38 32.99
C TYR A 89 8.80 8.72 33.70
N CYS A 90 8.29 9.82 33.12
CA CYS A 90 8.52 11.17 33.62
C CYS A 90 7.95 11.44 35.02
N PRO A 91 6.74 10.98 35.39
CA PRO A 91 6.26 11.13 36.76
C PRO A 91 7.15 10.41 37.78
N GLY A 92 7.83 9.33 37.35
CA GLY A 92 8.87 8.63 38.12
C GLY A 92 8.44 8.10 39.49
N ARG A 93 7.14 8.16 39.82
CA ARG A 93 6.64 8.01 41.19
C ARG A 93 5.41 7.13 41.20
N LEU A 94 5.60 5.91 41.70
CA LEU A 94 4.52 5.03 42.14
C LEU A 94 4.23 5.32 43.61
N GLY A 95 2.96 5.50 43.96
CA GLY A 95 2.52 5.84 45.33
C GLY A 95 2.38 7.35 45.56
N LEU A 96 1.49 8.01 44.83
CA LEU A 96 1.15 9.42 45.10
C LEU A 96 0.54 9.58 46.51
N HIS A 97 -0.13 8.54 47.01
CA HIS A 97 -0.88 8.54 48.26
C HIS A 97 -0.30 7.60 49.35
N THR A 98 0.75 6.83 49.03
CA THR A 98 1.30 5.79 49.92
C THR A 98 2.82 5.84 49.99
N PRO A 99 3.46 5.21 50.99
CA PRO A 99 4.91 5.07 51.00
C PRO A 99 5.43 4.49 49.70
N ALA A 100 6.64 4.94 49.30
CA ALA A 100 7.28 4.47 48.08
C ALA A 100 7.45 2.95 48.11
N PRO A 101 7.27 2.27 46.96
CA PRO A 101 7.52 0.84 46.85
C PRO A 101 8.99 0.48 47.14
N PRO A 102 9.28 -0.79 47.44
CA PRO A 102 10.63 -1.25 47.74
C PRO A 102 11.60 -0.91 46.61
N ALA A 103 12.81 -0.46 46.98
CA ALA A 103 13.83 -0.03 46.02
C ALA A 103 14.16 -1.12 44.99
N TRP A 104 14.21 -2.39 45.44
CA TRP A 104 14.49 -3.53 44.56
C TRP A 104 13.41 -3.73 43.48
N LEU A 105 12.13 -3.54 43.83
CA LEU A 105 10.99 -3.66 42.91
C LEU A 105 10.98 -2.50 41.91
N MET A 106 11.31 -1.29 42.39
CA MET A 106 11.51 -0.14 41.51
C MET A 106 12.69 -0.34 40.57
N GLY A 107 13.78 -0.96 41.03
CA GLY A 107 14.90 -1.35 40.17
C GLY A 107 14.47 -2.28 39.03
N LEU A 108 13.66 -3.31 39.33
CA LEU A 108 13.09 -4.20 38.31
C LEU A 108 12.24 -3.43 37.28
N ALA A 109 11.36 -2.55 37.75
CA ALA A 109 10.51 -1.74 36.86
C ALA A 109 11.33 -0.77 36.01
N MET A 110 12.31 -0.08 36.61
CA MET A 110 13.10 0.98 35.98
C MET A 110 14.18 0.45 35.01
N VAL A 111 14.76 -0.72 35.25
CA VAL A 111 15.66 -1.32 34.24
C VAL A 111 14.86 -1.82 33.04
N ASN A 112 13.66 -2.37 33.26
CA ASN A 112 12.78 -2.77 32.15
C ASN A 112 12.24 -1.56 31.37
N ILE A 113 11.89 -0.44 32.02
CA ILE A 113 11.45 0.76 31.30
C ILE A 113 12.60 1.37 30.48
N ALA A 114 13.82 1.43 31.04
CA ALA A 114 15.00 1.89 30.33
C ALA A 114 15.35 0.97 29.15
N GLY A 115 15.26 -0.36 29.35
CA GLY A 115 15.39 -1.33 28.26
C GLY A 115 14.38 -1.09 27.15
N CYS A 116 13.10 -0.91 27.49
CA CYS A 116 12.06 -0.59 26.53
C CYS A 116 12.40 0.67 25.71
N TYR A 117 12.89 1.74 26.34
CA TYR A 117 13.35 2.94 25.63
C TYR A 117 14.47 2.69 24.62
N ILE A 118 15.50 1.95 25.04
CA ILE A 118 16.62 1.57 24.17
C ILE A 118 16.08 0.85 22.94
N TRP A 119 15.19 -0.13 23.15
CA TRP A 119 14.65 -0.95 22.07
C TRP A 119 13.68 -0.20 21.15
N LEU A 120 12.84 0.70 21.68
CA LEU A 120 11.97 1.56 20.85
C LEU A 120 12.80 2.55 20.03
N GLY A 121 13.82 3.17 20.64
CA GLY A 121 14.75 4.06 19.96
C GLY A 121 15.49 3.36 18.81
N LEU A 122 16.03 2.17 19.07
CA LEU A 122 16.66 1.34 18.04
C LEU A 122 15.68 0.92 16.95
N THR A 123 14.43 0.56 17.30
CA THR A 123 13.38 0.22 16.33
C THR A 123 13.12 1.39 15.37
N MET A 124 12.88 2.59 15.90
CA MET A 124 12.63 3.80 15.09
C MET A 124 13.82 4.11 14.18
N TRP A 125 15.04 4.06 14.73
CA TRP A 125 16.26 4.33 13.98
C TRP A 125 16.49 3.32 12.86
N MET A 126 16.40 2.02 13.14
CA MET A 126 16.60 0.96 12.16
C MET A 126 15.49 0.95 11.10
N ALA A 127 14.24 1.16 11.50
CA ALA A 127 13.12 1.23 10.56
C ALA A 127 13.29 2.39 9.57
N MET A 128 13.65 3.58 10.07
CA MET A 128 13.94 4.74 9.23
C MET A 128 15.10 4.46 8.26
N HIS A 129 16.20 3.85 8.74
CA HIS A 129 17.34 3.51 7.89
C HIS A 129 16.99 2.47 6.82
N ALA A 130 16.24 1.43 7.18
CA ALA A 130 15.82 0.40 6.25
C ALA A 130 14.89 0.96 5.16
N SER A 131 13.90 1.78 5.55
CA SER A 131 12.94 2.41 4.63
C SER A 131 13.65 3.32 3.62
N LEU A 132 14.46 4.28 4.11
CA LEU A 132 15.19 5.22 3.24
C LEU A 132 16.20 4.53 2.32
N ARG A 133 16.87 3.48 2.80
CA ARG A 133 17.81 2.71 1.97
C ARG A 133 17.07 1.95 0.87
N ALA A 134 15.97 1.28 1.20
CA ALA A 134 15.15 0.55 0.23
C ALA A 134 14.61 1.49 -0.86
N ASP A 135 14.10 2.67 -0.51
CA ASP A 135 13.62 3.65 -1.50
C ASP A 135 14.75 4.20 -2.38
N SER A 136 15.89 4.57 -1.76
CA SER A 136 17.04 5.06 -2.52
C SER A 136 17.58 4.01 -3.50
N ALA A 137 17.55 2.75 -3.09
CA ALA A 137 17.91 1.60 -3.92
C ALA A 137 16.92 1.38 -5.06
N ALA A 138 15.60 1.47 -4.79
CA ALA A 138 14.57 1.41 -5.84
C ALA A 138 14.82 2.48 -6.89
N VAL A 139 15.01 3.73 -6.47
CA VAL A 139 15.27 4.85 -7.39
C VAL A 139 16.56 4.62 -8.18
N HIS A 140 17.62 4.14 -7.53
CA HIS A 140 18.87 3.81 -8.20
C HIS A 140 18.68 2.71 -9.25
N MET A 141 17.95 1.65 -8.91
CA MET A 141 17.62 0.59 -9.85
C MET A 141 16.77 1.05 -11.03
N LEU A 142 15.70 1.79 -10.77
CA LEU A 142 14.79 2.29 -11.79
C LEU A 142 15.43 3.33 -12.71
N THR A 143 16.52 3.99 -12.30
CA THR A 143 17.20 5.02 -13.10
C THR A 143 18.48 4.53 -13.77
N ARG A 144 19.19 3.57 -13.18
CA ARG A 144 20.49 3.10 -13.67
C ARG A 144 20.48 1.69 -14.23
N PHE A 145 19.66 0.79 -13.70
CA PHE A 145 19.64 -0.62 -14.12
C PHE A 145 18.46 -0.92 -15.05
N VAL A 146 17.23 -0.63 -14.63
CA VAL A 146 16.02 -0.94 -15.40
C VAL A 146 15.57 0.29 -16.20
N ARG A 147 16.34 0.62 -17.23
CA ARG A 147 16.02 1.70 -18.18
C ARG A 147 15.06 1.22 -19.24
N LEU A 148 14.21 2.14 -19.72
CA LEU A 148 13.39 1.86 -20.90
C LEU A 148 14.28 1.49 -22.08
N PRO A 149 13.93 0.45 -22.84
CA PRO A 149 14.69 0.08 -24.01
C PRO A 149 14.52 1.18 -25.05
N VAL A 150 15.53 2.04 -25.21
CA VAL A 150 15.56 3.03 -26.28
C VAL A 150 16.21 2.37 -27.49
N PRO A 151 15.58 2.39 -28.67
CA PRO A 151 16.18 1.81 -29.87
C PRO A 151 17.53 2.48 -30.14
N SER A 152 18.58 1.69 -30.30
CA SER A 152 19.91 2.21 -30.62
C SER A 152 19.91 2.84 -32.02
N GLN A 153 20.89 3.71 -32.30
CA GLN A 153 21.03 4.30 -33.63
C GLN A 153 21.14 3.21 -34.72
N GLY A 154 21.83 2.11 -34.43
CA GLY A 154 21.90 0.94 -35.33
C GLY A 154 20.54 0.29 -35.59
N MET A 155 19.68 0.18 -34.56
CA MET A 155 18.30 -0.31 -34.73
C MET A 155 17.45 0.65 -35.57
N LEU A 156 17.60 1.96 -35.39
CA LEU A 156 16.91 2.97 -36.20
C LEU A 156 17.41 2.97 -37.66
N ASP A 157 18.70 2.81 -37.86
CA ASP A 157 19.30 2.69 -39.19
C ASP A 157 18.87 1.39 -39.89
N ARG A 158 18.69 0.29 -39.15
CA ARG A 158 18.06 -0.94 -39.66
C ARG A 158 16.61 -0.70 -40.06
N ALA A 159 15.83 -0.02 -39.21
CA ALA A 159 14.46 0.36 -39.54
C ALA A 159 14.38 1.22 -40.83
N ARG A 160 15.34 2.13 -41.01
CA ARG A 160 15.47 2.94 -42.24
C ARG A 160 15.86 2.07 -43.45
N LYS A 161 16.76 1.10 -43.28
CA LYS A 161 17.18 0.16 -44.34
C LYS A 161 16.02 -0.70 -44.84
N PHE A 162 15.03 -1.06 -44.01
CA PHE A 162 13.83 -1.78 -44.48
C PHE A 162 13.06 -1.00 -45.54
N LEU A 163 12.99 0.32 -45.41
CA LEU A 163 12.34 1.17 -46.40
C LEU A 163 13.20 1.41 -47.65
N SER A 164 14.52 1.58 -47.49
CA SER A 164 15.43 1.80 -48.63
C SER A 164 15.72 0.53 -49.43
N ALA A 165 15.53 -0.66 -48.83
CA ALA A 165 15.80 -1.94 -49.48
C ALA A 165 14.99 -2.17 -50.78
N TYR A 166 13.89 -1.45 -51.00
CA TYR A 166 13.11 -1.52 -52.24
C TYR A 166 13.87 -0.92 -53.42
N GLU A 167 14.53 0.21 -53.17
CA GLU A 167 15.26 0.98 -54.19
C GLU A 167 16.54 0.25 -54.60
N GLU A 168 17.05 -0.62 -53.72
CA GLU A 168 18.22 -1.46 -53.97
C GLU A 168 17.88 -2.77 -54.71
N GLN A 169 16.60 -3.08 -54.96
CA GLN A 169 16.23 -4.31 -55.67
C GLN A 169 16.55 -4.22 -57.17
N PRO A 170 17.16 -5.26 -57.76
CA PRO A 170 17.39 -5.28 -59.19
C PRO A 170 16.04 -5.29 -59.93
N LEU A 171 15.95 -4.55 -61.05
CA LEU A 171 14.73 -4.45 -61.88
C LEU A 171 14.09 -5.80 -62.23
N ARG A 172 14.88 -6.87 -62.33
CA ARG A 172 14.38 -8.24 -62.56
C ARG A 172 13.49 -8.77 -61.43
N GLU A 173 13.78 -8.40 -60.19
CA GLU A 173 13.02 -8.81 -59.00
C GLU A 173 11.76 -7.96 -58.86
N VAL A 174 11.87 -6.67 -59.17
CA VAL A 174 10.74 -5.74 -59.21
C VAL A 174 9.69 -6.16 -60.27
N LEU A 175 10.12 -6.79 -61.37
CA LEU A 175 9.26 -7.29 -62.45
C LEU A 175 9.04 -8.82 -62.43
N ARG A 176 9.32 -9.50 -61.32
CA ARG A 176 9.15 -10.96 -61.17
C ARG A 176 7.72 -11.41 -61.48
N VAL A 177 7.56 -12.49 -62.26
CA VAL A 177 6.25 -13.09 -62.48
C VAL A 177 5.89 -14.03 -61.32
N PRO A 178 4.73 -13.87 -60.67
CA PRO A 178 4.31 -14.73 -59.56
C PRO A 178 4.18 -16.18 -60.02
N PHE A 179 4.61 -17.13 -59.19
CA PHE A 179 4.51 -18.58 -59.41
C PHE A 179 5.29 -19.14 -60.62
N PHE A 180 5.95 -18.29 -61.43
CA PHE A 180 6.87 -18.75 -62.46
C PHE A 180 8.25 -19.01 -61.87
N ARG A 181 8.70 -20.26 -62.01
CA ARG A 181 10.05 -20.68 -61.70
C ARG A 181 11.01 -19.96 -62.64
N HIS A 182 11.90 -19.13 -62.10
CA HIS A 182 13.10 -18.78 -62.85
C HIS A 182 13.99 -20.03 -62.91
N GLN A 183 13.93 -20.78 -64.02
CA GLN A 183 14.94 -21.79 -64.35
C GLN A 183 16.27 -21.08 -64.71
N GLY A 184 16.84 -20.36 -63.76
CA GLY A 184 18.17 -19.80 -63.87
C GLY A 184 19.21 -20.87 -63.61
N LYS A 185 19.53 -21.67 -64.63
CA LYS A 185 20.82 -22.36 -64.70
C LYS A 185 21.92 -21.29 -64.73
N GLY A 186 22.53 -21.02 -63.59
CA GLY A 186 23.68 -20.12 -63.51
C GLY A 186 24.20 -20.03 -62.09
N LYS A 187 25.01 -21.01 -61.69
CA LYS A 187 25.99 -20.80 -60.60
C LYS A 187 26.87 -19.62 -61.05
N GLY A 188 26.90 -18.51 -60.31
CA GLY A 188 27.96 -17.50 -60.44
C GLY A 188 27.66 -16.17 -61.16
N ALA A 189 26.40 -15.69 -61.22
CA ALA A 189 26.12 -14.36 -61.80
C ALA A 189 25.30 -13.42 -60.90
N GLY A 190 25.23 -13.70 -59.60
CA GLY A 190 24.76 -12.75 -58.59
C GLY A 190 25.96 -12.16 -57.86
N GLY A 191 26.56 -11.10 -58.42
CA GLY A 191 27.65 -10.40 -57.75
C GLY A 191 27.20 -9.83 -56.41
N ASN A 192 28.05 -10.07 -55.39
CA ASN A 192 28.03 -9.60 -54.00
C ASN A 192 27.35 -10.56 -53.00
N ASN A 193 28.20 -11.41 -52.39
CA ASN A 193 28.02 -12.24 -51.17
C ASN A 193 27.87 -13.76 -51.38
N GLU A 194 28.66 -14.40 -52.25
CA GLU A 194 28.70 -15.88 -52.35
C GLU A 194 29.55 -16.58 -51.24
N ASP A 195 30.19 -15.84 -50.32
CA ASP A 195 30.98 -16.41 -49.21
C ASP A 195 30.28 -16.39 -47.83
N MET A 196 28.96 -16.18 -47.76
CA MET A 196 28.24 -16.38 -46.50
C MET A 196 27.84 -17.86 -46.36
N ASP A 197 28.59 -18.59 -45.53
CA ASP A 197 28.29 -19.96 -45.10
C ASP A 197 26.85 -20.05 -44.59
N MET A 198 25.92 -20.41 -45.49
CA MET A 198 24.53 -20.63 -45.13
C MET A 198 24.44 -21.88 -44.27
N ASP A 199 23.89 -21.71 -43.08
CA ASP A 199 23.52 -22.78 -42.15
C ASP A 199 22.79 -23.94 -42.88
N PRO A 200 23.36 -25.16 -42.88
CA PRO A 200 22.90 -26.31 -43.67
C PRO A 200 21.45 -26.72 -43.33
N ASP A 201 20.96 -26.35 -42.15
CA ASP A 201 19.59 -26.62 -41.72
C ASP A 201 18.54 -25.77 -42.47
N ALA A 202 18.89 -24.55 -42.90
CA ALA A 202 18.03 -23.75 -43.76
C ALA A 202 18.06 -24.21 -45.23
N LEU A 203 19.20 -24.71 -45.68
CA LEU A 203 19.32 -25.41 -46.97
C LEU A 203 18.45 -26.68 -47.00
N GLY A 204 18.27 -27.35 -45.86
CA GLY A 204 17.42 -28.55 -45.73
C GLY A 204 15.91 -28.27 -45.63
N ARG A 205 15.49 -27.15 -45.00
CA ARG A 205 14.06 -26.78 -44.86
C ARG A 205 13.48 -26.10 -46.11
N THR A 206 14.33 -25.50 -46.94
CA THR A 206 13.90 -25.00 -48.25
C THR A 206 13.79 -26.19 -49.20
N ARG A 207 12.59 -26.41 -49.74
CA ARG A 207 12.32 -27.61 -50.55
C ARG A 207 13.26 -27.73 -51.76
N HIS A 208 13.93 -26.64 -52.18
CA HIS A 208 15.16 -26.61 -52.97
C HIS A 208 15.87 -25.23 -52.86
N GLY A 209 16.84 -25.05 -51.96
CA GLY A 209 17.99 -24.11 -51.94
C GLY A 209 17.89 -22.62 -52.34
N ASN A 210 17.08 -22.22 -53.32
CA ASN A 210 17.09 -20.91 -53.98
C ASN A 210 15.71 -20.22 -54.07
N ASP A 211 14.65 -20.80 -53.49
CA ASP A 211 13.29 -20.24 -53.59
C ASP A 211 12.97 -19.18 -52.51
N VAL A 212 13.92 -18.87 -51.62
CA VAL A 212 13.76 -17.79 -50.64
C VAL A 212 14.24 -16.48 -51.26
N PRO A 213 13.45 -15.40 -51.21
CA PRO A 213 13.86 -14.10 -51.74
C PRO A 213 15.22 -13.65 -51.18
N ALA A 214 16.03 -12.96 -51.98
CA ALA A 214 17.36 -12.50 -51.58
C ALA A 214 17.35 -11.63 -50.32
N TRP A 215 16.24 -10.95 -50.05
CA TRP A 215 16.04 -10.17 -48.83
C TRP A 215 15.95 -11.05 -47.56
N PHE A 216 15.39 -12.27 -47.63
CA PHE A 216 15.27 -13.17 -46.48
C PHE A 216 16.64 -13.71 -46.06
N LEU A 217 17.51 -13.96 -47.04
CA LEU A 217 18.90 -14.36 -46.79
C LEU A 217 19.70 -13.22 -46.15
N LYS A 218 19.47 -11.97 -46.58
CA LYS A 218 20.03 -10.78 -45.92
C LYS A 218 19.52 -10.64 -44.48
N GLU A 219 18.23 -10.88 -44.22
CA GLU A 219 17.65 -10.86 -42.87
C GLU A 219 18.30 -11.90 -41.96
N LYS A 220 18.37 -13.16 -42.39
CA LYS A 220 19.04 -14.23 -41.62
C LYS A 220 20.51 -13.91 -41.35
N ALA A 221 21.22 -13.33 -42.30
CA ALA A 221 22.61 -12.93 -42.12
C ALA A 221 22.78 -11.75 -41.14
N ILE A 222 21.86 -10.78 -41.16
CA ILE A 222 21.84 -9.65 -40.20
C ILE A 222 21.51 -10.15 -38.80
N ASP A 223 20.55 -11.08 -38.67
CA ASP A 223 20.15 -11.67 -37.39
C ASP A 223 21.24 -12.58 -36.77
N GLN A 224 22.12 -13.16 -37.58
CA GLN A 224 23.18 -14.06 -37.13
C GLN A 224 24.45 -13.35 -36.59
N GLY A 225 24.62 -12.05 -36.84
CA GLY A 225 25.90 -11.36 -36.60
C GLY A 225 25.93 -10.36 -35.44
N GLU A 226 24.80 -9.78 -35.04
CA GLU A 226 24.79 -8.71 -34.05
C GLU A 226 24.17 -9.19 -32.73
N ALA A 227 25.03 -9.33 -31.71
CA ALA A 227 24.60 -9.59 -30.35
C ALA A 227 23.60 -8.52 -29.91
N PHE A 228 22.41 -8.92 -29.46
CA PHE A 228 21.48 -8.01 -28.82
C PHE A 228 22.20 -7.36 -27.63
N GLU A 229 22.52 -6.07 -27.77
CA GLU A 229 23.28 -5.34 -26.77
C GLU A 229 22.44 -5.34 -25.49
N SER A 230 22.92 -6.08 -24.47
CA SER A 230 22.20 -6.22 -23.22
C SER A 230 21.96 -4.84 -22.65
N MET A 231 20.68 -4.43 -22.58
CA MET A 231 20.34 -3.10 -22.09
C MET A 231 20.54 -2.95 -20.58
N MET A 232 20.81 -4.06 -19.87
CA MET A 232 21.28 -4.02 -18.50
C MET A 232 22.80 -4.24 -18.42
N PRO A 233 23.51 -3.39 -17.63
CA PRO A 233 24.96 -3.27 -17.64
C PRO A 233 25.72 -4.39 -16.88
N LEU A 234 25.04 -5.34 -16.24
CA LEU A 234 25.67 -6.40 -15.45
C LEU A 234 25.37 -7.75 -16.06
N ALA A 235 26.37 -8.52 -16.46
CA ALA A 235 26.14 -9.92 -16.76
C ALA A 235 25.71 -10.65 -15.47
N ALA A 236 24.41 -10.73 -15.18
CA ALA A 236 23.85 -11.65 -14.21
C ALA A 236 24.31 -13.06 -14.58
N GLN A 237 24.83 -13.77 -13.58
CA GLN A 237 25.46 -15.08 -13.76
C GLN A 237 24.56 -16.21 -13.23
N GLY A 238 23.43 -15.88 -12.59
CA GLY A 238 22.48 -16.86 -12.10
C GLY A 238 21.39 -17.25 -13.09
N THR A 239 20.58 -18.19 -12.61
CA THR A 239 19.37 -18.74 -13.22
C THR A 239 18.13 -17.87 -13.01
N ALA A 240 18.21 -16.86 -12.13
CA ALA A 240 17.16 -15.88 -11.94
C ALA A 240 17.27 -14.75 -12.99
N PRO A 241 16.14 -14.08 -13.29
CA PRO A 241 16.16 -12.80 -13.99
C PRO A 241 17.16 -11.82 -13.38
N GLU A 242 17.86 -11.09 -14.24
CA GLU A 242 18.96 -10.22 -13.87
C GLU A 242 18.57 -9.13 -12.87
N HIS A 243 17.37 -8.55 -13.00
CA HIS A 243 16.90 -7.51 -12.08
C HIS A 243 16.76 -8.03 -10.66
N PHE A 244 16.37 -9.29 -10.47
CA PHE A 244 16.30 -9.93 -9.16
C PHE A 244 17.68 -10.19 -8.56
N GLU A 245 18.68 -10.53 -9.36
CA GLU A 245 20.05 -10.71 -8.88
C GLU A 245 20.63 -9.39 -8.36
N VAL A 246 20.46 -8.32 -9.14
CA VAL A 246 20.89 -6.97 -8.78
C VAL A 246 20.13 -6.46 -7.56
N TYR A 247 18.81 -6.69 -7.51
CA TYR A 247 18.00 -6.34 -6.34
C TYR A 247 18.50 -7.04 -5.08
N ARG A 248 18.77 -8.35 -5.15
CA ARG A 248 19.28 -9.14 -4.03
C ARG A 248 20.63 -8.65 -3.52
N GLU A 249 21.50 -8.23 -4.44
CA GLU A 249 22.79 -7.65 -4.08
C GLU A 249 22.61 -6.34 -3.33
N ILE A 250 21.76 -5.46 -3.84
CA ILE A 250 21.47 -4.15 -3.26
C ILE A 250 20.71 -4.27 -1.92
N GLN A 251 19.82 -5.26 -1.78
CA GLN A 251 19.09 -5.56 -0.54
C GLN A 251 20.01 -5.88 0.65
N ASN A 252 21.27 -6.26 0.40
CA ASN A 252 22.30 -6.41 1.44
C ASN A 252 22.58 -5.13 2.23
N GLU A 253 22.26 -3.97 1.68
CA GLU A 253 22.46 -2.69 2.37
C GLU A 253 21.42 -2.44 3.48
N TRP A 254 20.21 -3.00 3.38
CA TRP A 254 19.14 -2.69 4.34
C TRP A 254 18.52 -3.87 5.08
N TRP A 255 18.61 -5.11 4.57
CA TRP A 255 17.99 -6.25 5.25
C TRP A 255 18.42 -6.42 6.72
N PRO A 256 19.67 -6.11 7.15
CA PRO A 256 20.02 -6.24 8.57
C PRO A 256 19.21 -5.28 9.43
N TYR A 257 19.00 -4.06 8.97
CA TYR A 257 18.22 -3.05 9.70
C TYR A 257 16.75 -3.45 9.79
N ASP A 258 16.20 -4.00 8.72
CA ASP A 258 14.83 -4.53 8.66
C ASP A 258 14.60 -5.65 9.70
N VAL A 259 15.47 -6.67 9.68
CA VAL A 259 15.42 -7.79 10.63
C VAL A 259 15.57 -7.30 12.07
N TYR A 260 16.58 -6.48 12.36
CA TYR A 260 16.83 -6.05 13.73
C TYR A 260 15.86 -4.97 14.22
N ALA A 261 15.15 -4.26 13.34
CA ALA A 261 14.00 -3.43 13.73
C ALA A 261 12.87 -4.31 14.30
N ARG A 262 12.54 -5.44 13.65
CA ARG A 262 11.54 -6.39 14.16
C ARG A 262 11.98 -7.08 15.46
N LEU A 263 13.25 -7.40 15.61
CA LEU A 263 13.76 -7.95 16.87
C LEU A 263 13.71 -6.91 17.99
N SER A 264 14.09 -5.65 17.69
CA SER A 264 14.05 -4.57 18.66
C SER A 264 12.63 -4.27 19.14
N ILE A 265 11.62 -4.27 18.25
CA ILE A 265 10.24 -4.07 18.69
C ILE A 265 9.75 -5.22 19.59
N PHE A 266 10.12 -6.47 19.28
CA PHE A 266 9.83 -7.61 20.16
C PHE A 266 10.45 -7.41 21.55
N LEU A 267 11.74 -7.06 21.61
CA LEU A 267 12.44 -6.80 22.87
C LEU A 267 11.77 -5.65 23.65
N ALA A 268 11.37 -4.57 22.97
CA ALA A 268 10.66 -3.46 23.57
C ALA A 268 9.37 -3.91 24.25
N PHE A 269 8.51 -4.67 23.57
CA PHE A 269 7.23 -5.13 24.12
C PHE A 269 7.41 -6.14 25.26
N MET A 270 8.44 -7.00 25.21
CA MET A 270 8.77 -7.88 26.33
C MET A 270 9.16 -7.09 27.59
N HIS A 271 10.03 -6.09 27.44
CA HIS A 271 10.43 -5.22 28.55
C HIS A 271 9.29 -4.31 29.04
N LEU A 272 8.46 -3.79 28.14
CA LEU A 272 7.26 -3.02 28.48
C LEU A 272 6.30 -3.85 29.35
N SER A 273 6.06 -5.10 28.96
CA SER A 273 5.18 -6.01 29.69
C SER A 273 5.74 -6.38 31.08
N HIS A 274 7.06 -6.61 31.21
CA HIS A 274 7.71 -6.77 32.51
C HIS A 274 7.52 -5.51 33.38
N CYS A 275 7.83 -4.34 32.82
CA CYS A 275 7.72 -3.06 33.51
C CYS A 275 6.28 -2.85 34.03
N TRP A 276 5.28 -3.02 33.16
CA TRP A 276 3.87 -2.84 33.53
C TRP A 276 3.46 -3.79 34.64
N CYS A 277 3.86 -5.06 34.57
CA CYS A 277 3.58 -6.02 35.64
C CYS A 277 4.19 -5.59 36.98
N PHE A 278 5.46 -5.16 37.00
CA PHE A 278 6.12 -4.71 38.23
C PHE A 278 5.52 -3.41 38.79
N MET A 279 5.13 -2.47 37.93
CA MET A 279 4.44 -1.25 38.35
C MET A 279 3.04 -1.54 38.92
N MET A 280 2.29 -2.44 38.30
CA MET A 280 0.99 -2.84 38.82
C MET A 280 1.12 -3.62 40.13
N LEU A 281 2.14 -4.47 40.26
CA LEU A 281 2.46 -5.14 41.52
C LEU A 281 2.76 -4.12 42.63
N ALA A 282 3.59 -3.12 42.33
CA ALA A 282 3.85 -2.02 43.26
C ALA A 282 2.53 -1.32 43.64
N HIS A 283 1.77 -0.83 42.68
CA HIS A 283 0.51 -0.13 42.94
C HIS A 283 -0.49 -0.97 43.76
N GLN A 284 -0.76 -2.22 43.36
CA GLN A 284 -1.76 -3.04 44.04
C GLN A 284 -1.34 -3.45 45.46
N LEU A 285 -0.06 -3.70 45.70
CA LEU A 285 0.40 -4.16 47.03
C LEU A 285 0.74 -2.99 47.96
N THR A 286 1.34 -1.92 47.46
CA THR A 286 1.75 -0.78 48.31
C THR A 286 0.67 0.26 48.47
N GLU A 287 -0.13 0.51 47.43
CA GLU A 287 -1.14 1.56 47.44
C GLU A 287 -2.52 1.03 47.86
N THR A 288 -3.05 0.06 47.12
CA THR A 288 -4.40 -0.47 47.37
C THR A 288 -4.44 -1.59 48.41
N ARG A 289 -3.29 -2.19 48.72
CA ARG A 289 -3.14 -3.32 49.68
C ARG A 289 -3.97 -4.54 49.27
N ALA A 290 -4.26 -4.67 47.99
CA ALA A 290 -5.12 -5.72 47.43
C ALA A 290 -4.27 -6.92 46.99
N PHE A 291 -3.91 -7.79 47.94
CA PHE A 291 -3.07 -8.96 47.71
C PHE A 291 -3.52 -9.85 46.54
N PHE A 292 -4.82 -10.20 46.54
CA PHE A 292 -5.40 -11.08 45.51
C PHE A 292 -5.44 -10.41 44.15
N VAL A 293 -5.68 -9.10 44.11
CA VAL A 293 -5.65 -8.32 42.85
C VAL A 293 -4.24 -8.27 42.29
N GLY A 294 -3.21 -8.10 43.15
CA GLY A 294 -1.81 -8.19 42.74
C GLY A 294 -1.48 -9.53 42.05
N GLY A 295 -1.91 -10.65 42.63
CA GLY A 295 -1.71 -11.97 42.03
C GLY A 295 -2.51 -12.16 40.73
N ALA A 296 -3.74 -11.66 40.70
CA ALA A 296 -4.60 -11.69 39.52
C ALA A 296 -4.04 -10.87 38.34
N VAL A 297 -3.20 -9.85 38.60
CA VAL A 297 -2.51 -9.09 37.54
C VAL A 297 -1.29 -9.83 37.02
N VAL A 298 -0.53 -10.51 37.87
CA VAL A 298 0.71 -11.22 37.46
C VAL A 298 0.44 -12.35 36.48
N ILE A 299 -0.62 -13.14 36.72
CA ILE A 299 -0.90 -14.33 35.90
C ILE A 299 -1.14 -13.96 34.42
N PRO A 300 -2.01 -12.99 34.07
CA PRO A 300 -2.18 -12.55 32.68
C PRO A 300 -0.90 -12.04 32.03
N PHE A 301 -0.08 -11.25 32.73
CA PHE A 301 1.18 -10.74 32.18
C PHE A 301 2.19 -11.86 31.95
N PHE A 302 2.28 -12.82 32.86
CA PHE A 302 3.11 -14.01 32.70
C PHE A 302 2.67 -14.81 31.46
N VAL A 303 1.38 -15.11 31.34
CA VAL A 303 0.82 -15.87 30.20
C VAL A 303 1.03 -15.11 28.89
N LEU A 304 0.75 -13.81 28.86
CA LEU A 304 0.94 -12.97 27.68
C LEU A 304 2.40 -13.03 27.20
N GLN A 305 3.36 -12.92 28.11
CA GLN A 305 4.77 -13.01 27.75
C GLN A 305 5.19 -14.39 27.25
N GLN A 306 4.67 -15.47 27.84
CA GLN A 306 4.90 -16.82 27.33
C GLN A 306 4.30 -17.02 25.93
N ILE A 307 3.14 -16.41 25.65
CA ILE A 307 2.53 -16.41 24.31
C ILE A 307 3.43 -15.65 23.33
N ILE A 308 3.86 -14.43 23.65
CA ILE A 308 4.74 -13.63 22.78
C ILE A 308 6.05 -14.39 22.50
N LEU A 309 6.68 -14.97 23.53
CA LEU A 309 7.88 -15.80 23.35
C LEU A 309 7.64 -17.02 22.45
N THR A 310 6.48 -17.67 22.58
CA THR A 310 6.13 -18.84 21.76
C THR A 310 5.82 -18.47 20.31
N LEU A 311 5.23 -17.30 20.09
CA LEU A 311 4.91 -16.80 18.76
C LEU A 311 6.15 -16.30 18.02
N ASP A 312 7.11 -15.66 18.70
CA ASP A 312 8.24 -14.99 18.05
C ASP A 312 9.55 -15.80 18.10
N ILE A 313 9.71 -16.77 19.02
CA ILE A 313 10.93 -17.58 19.16
C ILE A 313 10.64 -19.06 18.86
N MET A 314 11.23 -19.57 17.78
CA MET A 314 11.22 -21.00 17.49
C MET A 314 12.29 -21.73 18.33
N PRO A 315 11.93 -22.85 18.98
CA PRO A 315 12.89 -23.62 19.76
C PRO A 315 13.99 -24.18 18.86
N SER A 316 15.25 -23.88 19.17
CA SER A 316 16.38 -24.56 18.54
C SER A 316 16.41 -26.02 19.01
N GLN A 317 16.76 -26.95 18.12
CA GLN A 317 16.64 -28.40 18.34
C GLN A 317 17.45 -28.98 19.52
N VAL A 318 18.30 -28.21 20.22
CA VAL A 318 19.32 -28.79 21.13
C VAL A 318 19.47 -28.10 22.50
N SER A 319 18.62 -27.15 22.92
CA SER A 319 18.81 -26.51 24.24
C SER A 319 17.54 -26.32 25.07
N ILE A 320 17.72 -26.40 26.39
CA ILE A 320 16.73 -26.01 27.40
C ILE A 320 16.29 -24.58 27.06
N PRO A 321 14.97 -24.28 26.95
CA PRO A 321 14.47 -22.98 26.52
C PRO A 321 14.59 -21.94 27.63
N LEU A 322 15.83 -21.60 28.02
CA LEU A 322 16.14 -20.69 29.13
C LEU A 322 15.61 -19.27 28.88
N HIS A 323 15.32 -18.89 27.63
CA HIS A 323 14.60 -17.66 27.32
C HIS A 323 13.19 -17.60 27.91
N ARG A 324 12.58 -18.75 28.26
CA ARG A 324 11.28 -18.79 28.95
C ARG A 324 11.36 -18.49 30.43
N LEU A 325 12.56 -18.35 31.00
CA LEU A 325 12.75 -18.00 32.41
C LEU A 325 12.49 -16.51 32.69
N GLY A 326 12.55 -15.62 31.70
CA GLY A 326 12.33 -14.18 31.90
C GLY A 326 11.02 -13.86 32.64
N PRO A 327 9.86 -14.35 32.14
CA PRO A 327 8.57 -14.10 32.80
C PRO A 327 8.47 -14.64 34.24
N PHE A 328 9.26 -15.66 34.62
CA PHE A 328 9.25 -16.19 36.00
C PHE A 328 9.74 -15.16 37.03
N ALA A 329 10.47 -14.12 36.61
CA ALA A 329 10.81 -13.01 37.49
C ALA A 329 9.57 -12.37 38.14
N GLN A 330 8.44 -12.32 37.42
CA GLN A 330 7.17 -11.81 37.95
C GLN A 330 6.60 -12.73 39.04
N LEU A 331 6.72 -14.05 38.85
CA LEU A 331 6.25 -15.06 39.79
C LEU A 331 7.09 -15.12 41.08
N PHE A 332 8.37 -14.72 41.03
CA PHE A 332 9.20 -14.57 42.22
C PHE A 332 9.02 -13.19 42.88
N ALA A 333 8.85 -12.13 42.09
CA ALA A 333 8.63 -10.78 42.61
C ALA A 333 7.32 -10.68 43.42
N TYR A 334 6.23 -11.30 42.97
CA TYR A 334 4.96 -11.28 43.70
C TYR A 334 5.06 -11.79 45.15
N PRO A 335 5.47 -13.05 45.41
CA PRO A 335 5.61 -13.56 46.76
C PRO A 335 6.66 -12.79 47.58
N ALA A 336 7.70 -12.24 46.95
CA ALA A 336 8.67 -11.38 47.63
C ALA A 336 8.00 -10.11 48.20
N VAL A 337 7.23 -9.37 47.39
CA VAL A 337 6.50 -8.18 47.86
C VAL A 337 5.43 -8.55 48.90
N CYS A 338 4.76 -9.68 48.70
CA CYS A 338 3.78 -10.23 49.63
C CYS A 338 4.37 -10.54 51.01
N ILE A 339 5.58 -11.11 51.05
CA ILE A 339 6.32 -11.40 52.27
C ILE A 339 6.78 -10.10 52.94
N GLU A 340 7.18 -9.12 52.15
CA GLU A 340 7.54 -7.79 52.64
C GLU A 340 6.32 -7.06 53.22
N TYR A 341 5.12 -7.34 52.73
CA TYR A 341 3.86 -6.81 53.23
C TYR A 341 3.33 -7.60 54.45
N ARG A 342 4.02 -7.51 55.59
CA ARG A 342 3.61 -8.16 56.85
C ARG A 342 3.43 -7.18 57.99
N ARG A 343 2.61 -7.49 58.99
CA ARG A 343 2.45 -6.58 60.15
C ARG A 343 3.61 -6.67 61.15
N TYR A 344 4.22 -7.85 61.26
CA TYR A 344 5.27 -8.15 62.24
C TYR A 344 6.54 -8.58 61.51
N TYR A 345 7.68 -8.13 62.02
CA TYR A 345 8.98 -8.53 61.52
C TYR A 345 9.31 -9.96 61.95
N ASP A 346 9.83 -10.74 61.02
CA ASP A 346 10.31 -12.10 61.22
C ASP A 346 11.56 -12.29 60.34
N ALA A 347 12.68 -12.67 60.96
CA ALA A 347 13.98 -12.73 60.30
C ALA A 347 14.07 -13.86 59.26
N ASP A 348 13.49 -15.02 59.55
CA ASP A 348 13.51 -16.19 58.65
C ASP A 348 12.71 -15.90 57.38
N VAL A 349 11.59 -15.21 57.57
CA VAL A 349 10.70 -14.78 56.51
C VAL A 349 11.36 -13.70 55.65
N ALA A 350 12.02 -12.72 56.27
CA ALA A 350 12.78 -11.70 55.53
C ALA A 350 13.89 -12.33 54.68
N PHE A 351 14.59 -13.33 55.22
CA PHE A 351 15.59 -14.11 54.50
C PHE A 351 14.99 -14.83 53.27
N ILE A 352 13.83 -15.47 53.40
CA ILE A 352 13.10 -16.05 52.25
C ILE A 352 12.75 -14.98 51.22
N GLY A 353 12.30 -13.79 51.67
CA GLY A 353 12.06 -12.64 50.81
C GLY A 353 13.29 -12.25 49.98
N TYR A 354 14.47 -12.17 50.60
CA TYR A 354 15.72 -11.88 49.89
C TYR A 354 16.07 -12.93 48.83
N ILE A 355 15.89 -14.22 49.15
CA ILE A 355 16.10 -15.31 48.18
C ILE A 355 15.19 -15.10 46.95
N LEU A 356 13.91 -14.78 47.16
CA LEU A 356 12.97 -14.54 46.06
C LEU A 356 13.35 -13.32 45.22
N VAL A 357 13.86 -12.25 45.82
CA VAL A 357 14.36 -11.07 45.08
C VAL A 357 15.59 -11.46 44.23
N TYR A 358 16.55 -12.20 44.80
CA TYR A 358 17.70 -12.70 44.04
C TYR A 358 17.27 -13.61 42.88
N LEU A 359 16.27 -14.49 43.09
CA LEU A 359 15.72 -15.32 42.02
C LEU A 359 15.06 -14.49 40.92
N ALA A 360 14.33 -13.43 41.28
CA ALA A 360 13.74 -12.51 40.30
C ALA A 360 14.81 -11.81 39.45
N TYR A 361 15.88 -11.29 40.06
CA TYR A 361 17.00 -10.70 39.33
C TYR A 361 17.77 -11.72 38.50
N ALA A 362 18.04 -12.91 39.04
CA ALA A 362 18.71 -13.98 38.31
C ALA A 362 17.92 -14.41 37.07
N CYS A 363 16.59 -14.49 37.17
CA CYS A 363 15.73 -14.78 36.02
C CYS A 363 15.88 -13.72 34.92
N GLN A 364 15.87 -12.43 35.26
CA GLN A 364 16.06 -11.34 34.29
C GLN A 364 17.46 -11.33 33.68
N LEU A 365 18.50 -11.59 34.48
CA LEU A 365 19.88 -11.67 34.01
C LEU A 365 20.07 -12.84 33.04
N ILE A 366 19.67 -14.06 33.44
CA ILE A 366 19.75 -15.26 32.61
C ILE A 366 18.93 -15.06 31.33
N TYR A 367 17.74 -14.49 31.43
CA TYR A 367 16.91 -14.16 30.28
C TYR A 367 17.63 -13.22 29.30
N THR A 368 18.24 -12.14 29.78
CA THR A 368 18.95 -11.18 28.94
C THR A 368 20.19 -11.80 28.28
N ILE A 369 20.93 -12.65 28.99
CA ILE A 369 22.05 -13.43 28.42
C ILE A 369 21.55 -14.36 27.32
N GLN A 370 20.42 -15.02 27.52
CA GLN A 370 19.83 -15.90 26.51
C GLN A 370 19.34 -15.13 25.29
N LEU A 371 18.73 -13.96 25.48
CA LEU A 371 18.38 -13.08 24.36
C LEU A 371 19.62 -12.65 23.57
N LEU A 372 20.76 -12.39 24.22
CA LEU A 372 22.02 -12.09 23.52
C LEU A 372 22.48 -13.24 22.62
N ILE A 373 22.34 -14.48 23.08
CA ILE A 373 22.70 -15.67 22.28
C ILE A 373 21.70 -15.89 21.15
N ILE A 374 20.39 -15.75 21.43
CA ILE A 374 19.30 -16.04 20.49
C ILE A 374 19.20 -14.98 19.39
N CYS A 375 19.44 -13.71 19.72
CA CYS A 375 19.46 -12.60 18.75
C CYS A 375 20.75 -12.56 17.92
N ALA A 376 21.77 -13.34 18.26
CA ALA A 376 23.01 -13.37 17.49
C ALA A 376 22.75 -13.93 16.07
N PRO A 377 23.42 -13.38 15.05
CA PRO A 377 23.33 -13.90 13.71
C PRO A 377 23.86 -15.34 13.66
N ASP A 378 23.19 -16.22 12.91
CA ASP A 378 23.67 -17.59 12.71
C ASP A 378 24.92 -17.56 11.81
N TYR A 379 26.08 -17.87 12.41
CA TYR A 379 27.34 -17.98 11.67
C TYR A 379 27.51 -19.35 11.01
N GLY A 380 26.71 -20.35 11.39
CA GLY A 380 26.62 -21.60 10.64
C GLY A 380 25.91 -21.33 9.31
N SER A 381 26.27 -22.04 8.24
CA SER A 381 25.55 -21.96 6.96
C SER A 381 24.14 -22.53 7.15
N PRO A 382 23.09 -21.70 7.32
CA PRO A 382 21.77 -22.23 7.58
C PRO A 382 21.27 -22.98 6.34
N PRO A 383 20.47 -24.04 6.50
CA PRO A 383 19.85 -24.70 5.36
C PRO A 383 19.05 -23.67 4.55
N GLU A 384 19.18 -23.74 3.23
CA GLU A 384 18.41 -22.92 2.30
C GLU A 384 16.92 -23.25 2.50
N MET A 385 16.12 -22.22 2.79
CA MET A 385 14.67 -22.39 2.97
C MET A 385 14.06 -22.66 1.60
N ALA A 386 13.10 -23.57 1.53
CA ALA A 386 12.33 -23.78 0.32
C ALA A 386 11.52 -22.51 0.02
N GLU A 387 11.53 -22.10 -1.24
CA GLU A 387 10.73 -20.97 -1.73
C GLU A 387 9.28 -21.44 -1.84
N VAL A 388 8.51 -21.26 -0.77
CA VAL A 388 7.08 -21.60 -0.73
C VAL A 388 6.27 -20.32 -0.58
N PRO A 389 5.20 -20.10 -1.38
CA PRO A 389 4.31 -18.97 -1.20
C PRO A 389 3.84 -18.88 0.25
N SER A 390 3.78 -17.67 0.81
CA SER A 390 3.49 -17.35 2.23
C SER A 390 4.59 -17.68 3.25
N SER A 391 5.66 -18.39 2.87
CA SER A 391 6.81 -18.58 3.75
C SER A 391 7.80 -17.42 3.62
N SER A 392 8.46 -17.06 4.72
CA SER A 392 9.59 -16.15 4.66
C SER A 392 10.77 -16.85 3.98
N TRP A 393 11.35 -16.20 2.97
CA TRP A 393 12.47 -16.77 2.20
C TRP A 393 13.62 -15.77 2.14
N TRP A 394 14.84 -16.30 2.32
CA TRP A 394 16.09 -15.55 2.16
C TRP A 394 17.23 -16.50 1.76
N PRO A 395 18.26 -15.97 1.08
CA PRO A 395 19.44 -16.75 0.73
C PRO A 395 20.24 -17.18 1.97
N SER A 396 20.80 -18.38 1.95
CA SER A 396 21.64 -18.91 3.05
C SER A 396 22.88 -18.06 3.36
N ALA A 397 23.27 -17.18 2.43
CA ALA A 397 24.33 -16.19 2.66
C ALA A 397 23.96 -15.13 3.72
N TRP A 398 22.66 -14.89 3.95
CA TRP A 398 22.21 -13.94 4.97
C TRP A 398 22.24 -14.59 6.34
N ARG A 399 23.02 -13.98 7.23
CA ARG A 399 23.22 -14.45 8.60
C ARG A 399 22.11 -13.91 9.49
N LEU A 400 20.92 -14.49 9.41
CA LEU A 400 19.79 -14.14 10.27
C LEU A 400 19.84 -14.89 11.60
N PRO A 401 19.31 -14.31 12.69
CA PRO A 401 19.10 -15.01 13.95
C PRO A 401 18.13 -16.19 13.76
N ARG A 402 18.61 -17.42 13.97
CA ARG A 402 17.86 -18.65 13.63
C ARG A 402 16.53 -18.78 14.36
N ALA A 403 16.42 -18.22 15.56
CA ALA A 403 15.24 -18.35 16.38
C ALA A 403 14.06 -17.48 15.92
N PHE A 404 14.32 -16.44 15.12
CA PHE A 404 13.31 -15.47 14.66
C PHE A 404 12.92 -15.64 13.19
N LYS A 405 13.36 -16.73 12.56
CA LYS A 405 13.22 -17.02 11.13
C LYS A 405 11.79 -16.88 10.59
N HIS A 406 10.80 -17.31 11.36
CA HIS A 406 9.37 -17.24 11.00
C HIS A 406 8.76 -15.86 11.27
N ALA A 407 9.35 -15.06 12.16
CA ALA A 407 8.80 -13.79 12.61
C ALA A 407 9.35 -12.56 11.85
N THR A 408 10.41 -12.72 11.05
CA THR A 408 11.02 -11.60 10.30
C THR A 408 10.26 -11.21 9.03
N HIS A 409 9.34 -12.05 8.54
CA HIS A 409 8.52 -11.81 7.33
C HIS A 409 9.31 -11.25 6.13
N LEU A 410 10.58 -11.62 6.01
CA LEU A 410 11.46 -11.09 4.97
C LEU A 410 11.15 -11.80 3.64
N VAL A 411 11.02 -11.01 2.58
CA VAL A 411 10.86 -11.49 1.21
C VAL A 411 12.10 -11.07 0.44
N ALA A 412 12.91 -12.05 0.06
CA ALA A 412 14.01 -11.86 -0.87
C ALA A 412 13.57 -12.32 -2.28
N PRO A 413 14.17 -11.77 -3.34
CA PRO A 413 13.80 -12.11 -4.71
C PRO A 413 14.26 -13.52 -5.12
N PRO A 414 13.51 -14.22 -6.00
CA PRO A 414 13.75 -15.61 -6.37
C PRO A 414 15.19 -15.86 -6.84
N ARG A 415 15.72 -17.05 -6.53
CA ARG A 415 17.07 -17.46 -6.97
C ARG A 415 17.06 -18.18 -8.32
N ASN A 416 15.96 -18.84 -8.66
CA ASN A 416 15.80 -19.58 -9.89
C ASN A 416 14.46 -19.19 -10.52
N LEU A 417 14.37 -19.28 -11.85
CA LEU A 417 13.07 -19.30 -12.54
C LEU A 417 12.27 -20.53 -12.09
N GLU A 418 10.96 -20.36 -11.87
CA GLU A 418 10.09 -21.51 -11.62
C GLU A 418 10.04 -22.41 -12.87
N PRO A 419 9.86 -23.74 -12.71
CA PRO A 419 9.72 -24.64 -13.85
C PRO A 419 8.59 -24.19 -14.78
N GLY A 420 8.92 -23.85 -16.02
CA GLY A 420 7.96 -23.35 -17.03
C GLY A 420 7.90 -21.84 -17.20
N GLN A 421 8.59 -21.07 -16.35
CA GLN A 421 8.81 -19.64 -16.60
C GLN A 421 10.00 -19.43 -17.55
N THR A 422 9.85 -18.48 -18.47
CA THR A 422 10.86 -18.14 -19.48
C THR A 422 11.32 -16.70 -19.29
N ASP A 423 12.62 -16.48 -19.11
CA ASP A 423 13.19 -15.13 -19.21
C ASP A 423 13.52 -14.83 -20.66
N LEU A 424 12.61 -14.14 -21.35
CA LEU A 424 12.77 -13.75 -22.76
C LEU A 424 14.07 -12.98 -23.01
N ALA A 425 14.55 -12.18 -22.05
CA ALA A 425 15.78 -11.40 -22.22
C ALA A 425 17.00 -12.33 -22.12
N GLY A 426 16.99 -13.25 -21.17
CA GLY A 426 17.97 -14.32 -21.04
C GLY A 426 18.00 -15.22 -22.28
N GLU A 427 16.85 -15.62 -22.80
CA GLU A 427 16.71 -16.45 -24.00
C GLU A 427 17.18 -15.73 -25.26
N MET A 428 16.79 -14.47 -25.47
CA MET A 428 17.27 -13.65 -26.58
C MET A 428 18.79 -13.47 -26.52
N ARG A 429 19.37 -13.32 -25.32
CA ARG A 429 20.82 -13.23 -25.11
C ARG A 429 21.52 -14.56 -25.39
N ALA A 430 20.93 -15.68 -24.97
CA ALA A 430 21.44 -17.01 -25.24
C ALA A 430 21.40 -17.31 -26.75
N ALA A 431 20.31 -16.93 -27.43
CA ALA A 431 20.18 -17.03 -28.87
C ALA A 431 21.20 -16.14 -29.61
N ALA A 432 21.39 -14.90 -29.14
CA ALA A 432 22.36 -13.95 -29.71
C ALA A 432 23.83 -14.38 -29.54
N LYS A 433 24.14 -15.16 -28.51
CA LYS A 433 25.47 -15.79 -28.35
C LYS A 433 25.70 -16.96 -29.32
N GLY A 434 24.74 -17.22 -30.20
CA GLY A 434 24.92 -18.03 -31.40
C GLY A 434 25.10 -19.50 -31.10
N GLY A 435 24.12 -20.15 -30.46
CA GLY A 435 23.83 -21.60 -30.54
C GLY A 435 24.94 -22.60 -30.17
N ALA A 436 26.18 -22.15 -29.98
CA ALA A 436 27.27 -22.91 -29.43
C ALA A 436 26.80 -23.24 -28.03
N THR A 437 26.33 -24.48 -27.88
CA THR A 437 26.00 -25.12 -26.61
C THR A 437 26.97 -24.55 -25.61
N ALA A 438 26.48 -23.65 -24.78
CA ALA A 438 27.23 -23.12 -23.67
C ALA A 438 27.37 -24.31 -22.73
N THR A 439 28.28 -25.23 -23.06
CA THR A 439 28.89 -26.19 -22.15
C THR A 439 29.19 -25.34 -20.97
N THR A 440 28.39 -25.54 -19.93
CA THR A 440 28.25 -24.70 -18.75
C THR A 440 29.65 -24.47 -18.27
N GLY A 441 30.26 -23.38 -18.73
CA GLY A 441 31.62 -23.07 -18.41
C GLY A 441 31.57 -22.94 -16.92
N GLN A 442 32.20 -23.90 -16.22
CA GLN A 442 32.45 -23.83 -14.80
C GLN A 442 33.24 -22.53 -14.62
N LEU A 443 32.52 -21.41 -14.51
CA LEU A 443 33.03 -20.16 -14.01
C LEU A 443 33.57 -20.55 -12.64
N THR A 444 34.88 -20.65 -12.58
CA THR A 444 35.67 -21.11 -11.44
C THR A 444 35.05 -20.52 -10.18
N ALA A 445 34.56 -21.36 -9.28
CA ALA A 445 33.81 -20.97 -8.07
C ALA A 445 34.52 -19.85 -7.26
N GLU A 446 35.84 -19.72 -7.41
CA GLU A 446 36.68 -18.64 -6.87
C GLU A 446 36.20 -17.21 -7.23
N SER A 447 35.65 -16.98 -8.44
CA SER A 447 35.17 -15.63 -8.84
C SER A 447 33.90 -15.23 -8.09
N ALA A 448 33.00 -16.18 -7.87
CA ALA A 448 31.77 -15.96 -7.12
C ALA A 448 32.06 -15.75 -5.63
N GLU A 449 33.08 -16.42 -5.10
CA GLU A 449 33.52 -16.29 -3.70
C GLU A 449 34.18 -14.92 -3.43
N GLY A 450 34.92 -14.38 -4.40
CA GLY A 450 35.46 -13.02 -4.36
C GLY A 450 34.39 -11.94 -4.28
N LYS A 451 33.32 -12.03 -5.09
CA LYS A 451 32.19 -11.09 -5.02
C LYS A 451 31.35 -11.26 -3.74
N ARG A 452 31.22 -12.48 -3.22
CA ARG A 452 30.59 -12.73 -1.90
C ARG A 452 31.33 -12.04 -0.74
N ARG A 453 32.66 -11.84 -0.83
CA ARG A 453 33.42 -11.06 0.17
C ARG A 453 33.05 -9.57 0.18
N ASP A 454 32.64 -8.99 -0.94
CA ASP A 454 32.18 -7.59 -0.99
C ASP A 454 30.80 -7.40 -0.35
N VAL A 455 29.91 -8.40 -0.43
CA VAL A 455 28.63 -8.39 0.30
C VAL A 455 28.85 -8.33 1.82
N HIS A 456 29.91 -8.97 2.32
CA HIS A 456 30.31 -8.87 3.73
C HIS A 456 31.00 -7.55 4.08
N ARG A 457 31.48 -6.78 3.10
CA ARG A 457 32.06 -5.44 3.30
C ARG A 457 30.99 -4.40 3.66
N ALA A 458 29.74 -4.62 3.24
CA ALA A 458 28.58 -3.85 3.69
C ALA A 458 28.24 -4.08 5.18
N LEU A 459 28.71 -5.18 5.79
CA LEU A 459 28.53 -5.50 7.21
C LEU A 459 29.58 -4.83 8.12
N GLY A 460 30.17 -3.69 7.73
CA GLY A 460 31.07 -2.93 8.60
C GLY A 460 32.47 -3.53 8.84
N LYS A 461 33.31 -2.81 9.61
CA LYS A 461 34.76 -3.07 9.77
C LYS A 461 35.13 -4.42 10.42
N HIS A 462 34.19 -5.11 11.05
CA HIS A 462 34.44 -6.35 11.81
C HIS A 462 33.66 -7.57 11.30
N GLY A 463 32.99 -7.46 10.14
CA GLY A 463 32.12 -8.52 9.64
C GLY A 463 30.85 -8.74 10.47
N GLU A 464 30.51 -7.79 11.36
CA GLU A 464 29.27 -7.73 12.13
C GLU A 464 28.42 -6.56 11.62
N SER A 465 27.17 -6.81 11.23
CA SER A 465 26.29 -5.73 10.75
C SER A 465 26.18 -4.61 11.80
N PRO A 466 26.17 -3.32 11.41
CA PRO A 466 25.98 -2.22 12.35
C PRO A 466 24.68 -2.35 13.16
N ALA A 467 23.63 -2.91 12.55
CA ALA A 467 22.38 -3.21 13.21
C ALA A 467 22.54 -4.21 14.35
N TRP A 468 23.24 -5.34 14.10
CA TRP A 468 23.54 -6.33 15.15
C TRP A 468 24.40 -5.73 16.25
N PHE A 469 25.43 -4.97 15.90
CA PHE A 469 26.31 -4.34 16.88
C PHE A 469 25.53 -3.48 17.89
N ASN A 470 24.56 -2.69 17.43
CA ASN A 470 23.72 -1.87 18.30
C ASN A 470 22.81 -2.71 19.20
N VAL A 471 22.21 -3.79 18.69
CA VAL A 471 21.41 -4.72 19.52
C VAL A 471 22.27 -5.41 20.57
N LYS A 472 23.44 -5.91 20.18
CA LYS A 472 24.43 -6.53 21.06
C LYS A 472 24.85 -5.56 22.17
N ALA A 473 25.16 -4.32 21.83
CA ALA A 473 25.52 -3.28 22.80
C ALA A 473 24.37 -3.00 23.79
N GLY A 474 23.13 -2.89 23.31
CA GLY A 474 21.95 -2.72 24.17
C GLY A 474 21.74 -3.89 25.15
N LEU A 475 21.91 -5.13 24.69
CA LEU A 475 21.80 -6.32 25.56
C LEU A 475 22.93 -6.40 26.58
N ILE A 476 24.16 -6.06 26.20
CA ILE A 476 25.31 -5.98 27.13
C ILE A 476 25.05 -4.89 28.19
N ALA A 477 24.53 -3.72 27.80
CA ALA A 477 24.19 -2.66 28.73
C ALA A 477 23.14 -3.12 29.76
N LEU A 478 22.12 -3.88 29.32
CA LEU A 478 21.13 -4.46 30.23
C LEU A 478 21.73 -5.53 31.16
N ILE A 479 22.64 -6.38 30.67
CA ILE A 479 23.37 -7.34 31.53
C ILE A 479 24.14 -6.60 32.62
N VAL A 480 24.85 -5.53 32.27
CA VAL A 480 25.58 -4.69 33.25
C VAL A 480 24.61 -4.07 34.25
N ALA A 481 23.46 -3.57 33.79
CA ALA A 481 22.43 -3.00 34.67
C ALA A 481 21.85 -4.04 35.65
N TRP A 482 21.62 -5.28 35.20
CA TRP A 482 21.17 -6.36 36.08
C TRP A 482 22.23 -6.76 37.12
N CYS A 483 23.49 -6.89 36.70
CA CYS A 483 24.60 -7.12 37.64
C CYS A 483 24.73 -5.99 38.67
N PHE A 484 24.56 -4.74 38.23
CA PHE A 484 24.57 -3.58 39.11
C PHE A 484 23.43 -3.61 40.13
N LEU A 485 22.20 -3.95 39.73
CA LEU A 485 21.09 -4.11 40.67
C LEU A 485 21.32 -5.23 41.68
N ILE A 486 21.84 -6.38 41.26
CA ILE A 486 22.18 -7.49 42.17
C ILE A 486 23.24 -7.05 43.19
N ALA A 487 24.30 -6.37 42.73
CA ALA A 487 25.34 -5.85 43.60
C ALA A 487 24.80 -4.78 44.56
N GLY A 488 24.01 -3.83 44.06
CA GLY A 488 23.38 -2.77 44.84
C GLY A 488 22.46 -3.31 45.94
N PHE A 489 21.62 -4.29 45.60
CA PHE A 489 20.75 -4.97 46.57
C PHE A 489 21.56 -5.76 47.62
N THR A 490 22.67 -6.39 47.21
CA THR A 490 23.56 -7.08 48.16
C THR A 490 24.20 -6.11 49.14
N ILE A 491 24.66 -4.95 48.65
CA ILE A 491 25.20 -3.88 49.50
C ILE A 491 24.12 -3.33 50.43
N GLU A 492 22.88 -3.18 49.97
CA GLU A 492 21.74 -2.75 50.80
C GLU A 492 21.50 -3.74 51.95
N ILE A 493 21.47 -5.04 51.67
CA ILE A 493 21.34 -6.10 52.69
C ILE A 493 22.52 -6.06 53.68
N MET A 494 23.76 -5.90 53.18
CA MET A 494 24.96 -5.87 54.03
C MET A 494 25.00 -4.63 54.93
N ASN A 495 24.64 -3.46 54.41
CA ASN A 495 24.73 -2.18 55.13
C ASN A 495 23.59 -1.99 56.14
N ALA A 496 22.40 -2.55 55.88
CA ALA A 496 21.24 -2.36 56.75
C ALA A 496 21.28 -3.21 58.05
N GLY A 497 22.14 -4.23 58.13
CA GLY A 497 22.09 -5.24 59.20
C GLY A 497 20.76 -6.02 59.19
N THR A 498 20.50 -6.88 60.19
CA THR A 498 19.17 -7.53 60.34
C THR A 498 18.04 -6.52 60.60
N THR A 499 18.40 -5.29 60.98
CA THR A 499 17.50 -4.15 61.11
C THR A 499 17.22 -3.52 59.76
N HIS A 500 16.60 -4.28 58.86
CA HIS A 500 15.88 -3.62 57.78
C HIS A 500 14.90 -2.65 58.46
N PRO A 501 14.93 -1.33 58.17
CA PRO A 501 13.66 -0.64 58.10
C PRO A 501 12.99 -1.34 56.93
N SER A 502 12.25 -2.41 57.21
CA SER A 502 11.27 -2.83 56.23
C SER A 502 10.45 -1.57 55.92
N LEU A 503 9.76 -1.55 54.79
CA LEU A 503 8.74 -0.52 54.65
C LEU A 503 7.72 -0.59 55.80
N LEU A 504 7.77 -1.55 56.73
CA LEU A 504 7.31 -1.40 58.11
C LEU A 504 8.45 -0.94 59.02
N ASN A 505 8.24 0.19 59.68
CA ASN A 505 9.15 0.78 60.66
C ASN A 505 9.79 -0.28 61.58
N GLY A 506 10.96 0.05 62.14
CA GLY A 506 11.60 -0.75 63.18
C GLY A 506 10.62 -1.24 64.26
N PRO A 507 10.91 -2.38 64.88
CA PRO A 507 9.99 -3.08 65.78
C PRO A 507 9.35 -2.12 66.80
N GLY A 508 8.03 -1.94 66.72
CA GLY A 508 7.25 -1.18 67.71
C GLY A 508 6.40 -0.01 67.22
N VAL A 509 6.47 0.40 65.94
CA VAL A 509 5.60 1.50 65.44
C VAL A 509 4.42 0.92 64.64
N PRO A 510 3.20 0.89 65.20
CA PRO A 510 2.05 0.28 64.55
C PRO A 510 1.60 1.03 63.29
N ASN A 511 1.04 0.29 62.34
CA ASN A 511 0.73 0.73 60.96
C ASN A 511 -0.28 1.88 60.87
N ASN A 512 -1.00 2.17 61.97
CA ASN A 512 -1.92 3.29 62.12
C ASN A 512 -1.22 4.65 62.08
N LEU A 513 0.03 4.79 62.55
CA LEU A 513 0.77 6.06 62.53
C LEU A 513 1.15 6.59 61.12
N ARG A 514 0.89 5.79 60.07
CA ARG A 514 1.04 6.21 58.67
C ARG A 514 -0.26 6.64 58.01
N ASP A 515 -1.41 6.33 58.58
CA ASP A 515 -2.66 6.93 58.12
C ASP A 515 -2.54 8.43 58.41
N PRO A 516 -2.68 9.33 57.43
CA PRO A 516 -2.74 10.77 57.70
C PRO A 516 -3.80 11.11 58.75
N ARG A 517 -4.80 10.24 58.97
CA ARG A 517 -5.77 10.31 60.06
C ARG A 517 -5.20 10.19 61.48
N TYR A 518 -4.05 9.53 61.67
CA TYR A 518 -3.45 9.30 63.00
C TYR A 518 -2.05 9.90 63.13
N ARG A 519 -1.61 10.74 62.19
CA ARG A 519 -0.41 11.57 62.45
C ARG A 519 -0.81 12.60 63.51
N PRO A 520 -0.13 12.65 64.68
CA PRO A 520 -0.28 13.80 65.55
C PRO A 520 0.06 15.05 64.72
N ALA A 521 -0.78 16.08 64.82
CA ALA A 521 -0.56 17.34 64.14
C ALA A 521 0.88 17.79 64.42
N LYS A 522 1.58 18.27 63.37
CA LYS A 522 2.89 18.89 63.58
C LYS A 522 2.71 19.98 64.63
N VAL A 523 3.50 19.92 65.70
CA VAL A 523 3.47 20.89 66.80
C VAL A 523 3.56 22.30 66.19
N GLY A 524 2.48 23.08 66.30
CA GLY A 524 2.34 24.42 65.73
C GLY A 524 1.34 24.58 64.57
N TYR A 525 0.69 23.52 64.09
CA TYR A 525 -0.43 23.61 63.14
C TYR A 525 -1.75 23.22 63.83
N THR A 526 -2.83 23.96 63.55
CA THR A 526 -4.18 23.67 64.03
C THR A 526 -4.60 22.25 63.67
N GLU A 527 -5.27 21.56 64.60
CA GLU A 527 -5.78 20.20 64.42
C GLU A 527 -6.51 20.07 63.06
N PRO A 528 -6.16 19.07 62.24
CA PRO A 528 -6.89 18.83 61.01
C PRO A 528 -8.33 18.42 61.36
N THR A 529 -9.30 19.25 60.98
CA THR A 529 -10.72 18.89 61.02
C THR A 529 -10.94 17.66 60.16
N GLU A 530 -11.45 16.59 60.76
CA GLU A 530 -11.76 15.32 60.10
C GLU A 530 -12.68 15.55 58.90
N VAL A 531 -12.16 15.39 57.68
CA VAL A 531 -13.01 15.24 56.49
C VAL A 531 -13.47 13.78 56.47
N GLY A 532 -14.60 13.55 57.12
CA GLY A 532 -15.16 12.22 57.35
C GLY A 532 -15.44 11.45 56.05
N THR A 533 -14.77 10.32 55.87
CA THR A 533 -15.30 9.19 55.10
C THR A 533 -15.63 8.10 56.09
N GLY A 534 -16.93 7.92 56.33
CA GLY A 534 -17.50 7.17 57.44
C GLY A 534 -17.01 5.73 57.55
N GLY A 535 -16.55 5.37 58.75
CA GLY A 535 -16.59 4.00 59.23
C GLY A 535 -18.04 3.63 59.58
N ALA A 536 -18.43 2.40 59.27
CA ALA A 536 -19.81 1.88 59.25
C ALA A 536 -20.60 1.87 60.58
N LEU A 537 -20.13 2.55 61.63
CA LEU A 537 -20.75 2.51 62.96
C LEU A 537 -21.11 3.87 63.56
N TYR A 538 -20.67 4.99 62.99
CA TYR A 538 -21.09 6.32 63.43
C TYR A 538 -21.34 7.22 62.22
N GLY A 539 -22.62 7.51 61.95
CA GLY A 539 -23.05 8.44 60.90
C GLY A 539 -22.56 9.88 61.17
N PRO A 540 -22.43 10.71 60.12
CA PRO A 540 -21.86 12.05 60.27
C PRO A 540 -22.77 12.91 61.16
N ALA A 541 -22.10 13.63 62.06
CA ALA A 541 -22.70 14.58 62.98
C ALA A 541 -23.56 15.60 62.24
N ARG A 542 -24.79 15.75 62.73
CA ARG A 542 -25.58 16.98 62.56
C ARG A 542 -24.78 18.15 63.15
N GLY A 543 -24.47 19.14 62.33
CA GLY A 543 -24.15 20.48 62.82
C GLY A 543 -22.82 21.05 62.35
N VAL A 544 -22.70 21.36 61.05
CA VAL A 544 -21.87 22.49 60.59
C VAL A 544 -22.57 23.17 59.41
N GLU A 545 -23.71 23.81 59.68
CA GLU A 545 -24.20 24.89 58.82
C GLU A 545 -23.41 26.15 59.18
N GLY A 546 -22.46 26.58 58.35
CA GLY A 546 -21.87 27.92 58.53
C GLY A 546 -20.51 28.24 57.91
N ALA A 547 -19.74 27.26 57.42
CA ALA A 547 -18.34 27.50 57.06
C ALA A 547 -17.97 27.35 55.56
N GLU A 548 -18.93 27.24 54.64
CA GLU A 548 -18.62 27.13 53.19
C GLU A 548 -18.56 28.47 52.43
N ARG A 549 -18.77 29.61 53.09
CA ARG A 549 -18.90 30.90 52.38
C ARG A 549 -17.62 31.70 52.12
N ARG A 550 -16.42 31.18 52.44
CA ARG A 550 -15.15 31.96 52.28
C ARG A 550 -14.05 31.30 51.43
N LEU A 551 -14.20 30.04 51.02
CA LEU A 551 -13.23 29.37 50.14
C LEU A 551 -13.62 29.39 48.66
N SER A 552 -14.85 29.79 48.33
CA SER A 552 -15.27 30.03 46.93
C SER A 552 -14.82 31.37 46.36
N GLU A 553 -14.25 32.28 47.17
CA GLU A 553 -13.88 33.65 46.73
C GLU A 553 -12.37 33.83 46.45
N LEU A 554 -11.49 32.89 46.85
CA LEU A 554 -10.03 33.08 46.71
C LEU A 554 -9.31 32.19 45.69
N GLY A 555 -10.01 31.27 45.00
CA GLY A 555 -9.38 30.28 44.12
C GLY A 555 -9.64 30.43 42.62
N SER A 556 -10.51 31.34 42.17
CA SER A 556 -11.04 31.31 40.79
C SER A 556 -10.45 32.31 39.81
N ASN A 557 -9.57 33.24 40.20
CA ASN A 557 -9.33 34.45 39.40
C ASN A 557 -7.98 34.54 38.66
N VAL A 558 -7.14 33.48 38.61
CA VAL A 558 -5.86 33.60 37.87
C VAL A 558 -5.65 32.49 36.82
N GLU A 559 -6.12 31.27 37.04
CA GLU A 559 -6.04 30.20 36.01
C GLU A 559 -7.30 30.09 35.13
N SER A 560 -8.42 30.69 35.54
CA SER A 560 -9.64 30.66 34.73
C SER A 560 -9.64 31.70 33.61
N GLU A 561 -9.00 32.86 33.77
CA GLU A 561 -9.16 33.99 32.83
C GLU A 561 -8.49 33.77 31.47
N ILE A 562 -7.44 32.93 31.38
CA ILE A 562 -6.76 32.60 30.12
C ILE A 562 -7.40 31.38 29.42
N LEU A 563 -8.10 30.51 30.16
CA LEU A 563 -8.75 29.29 29.62
C LEU A 563 -10.28 29.38 29.53
N SER A 564 -10.92 30.41 30.10
CA SER A 564 -12.37 30.65 30.01
C SER A 564 -12.79 31.62 28.91
N ALA A 565 -11.84 32.26 28.23
CA ALA A 565 -12.12 33.19 27.13
C ALA A 565 -12.42 32.50 25.79
N LEU A 566 -12.25 31.18 25.69
CA LEU A 566 -12.65 30.40 24.53
C LEU A 566 -13.76 29.42 24.92
N PRO A 567 -14.95 29.48 24.29
CA PRO A 567 -16.02 28.53 24.55
C PRO A 567 -15.47 27.12 24.31
N ARG A 568 -15.47 26.28 25.36
CA ARG A 568 -15.02 24.88 25.24
C ARG A 568 -15.80 24.12 24.16
N HIS A 569 -17.02 24.56 23.86
CA HIS A 569 -17.82 24.10 22.74
C HIS A 569 -17.15 24.44 21.40
N ASP A 570 -16.76 25.70 21.18
CA ASP A 570 -16.07 26.14 19.95
C ASP A 570 -14.72 25.45 19.77
N LEU A 571 -13.98 25.19 20.85
CA LEU A 571 -12.72 24.44 20.76
C LEU A 571 -12.97 22.98 20.39
N ALA A 572 -13.96 22.33 20.99
CA ALA A 572 -14.33 20.96 20.67
C ALA A 572 -14.91 20.84 19.25
N GLU A 573 -15.62 21.85 18.78
CA GLU A 573 -16.17 21.94 17.43
C GLU A 573 -15.08 22.22 16.40
N LYS A 574 -14.09 23.07 16.72
CA LYS A 574 -12.88 23.25 15.90
C LYS A 574 -11.98 22.02 15.88
N LEU A 575 -11.85 21.30 16.99
CA LEU A 575 -11.14 20.02 17.04
C LEU A 575 -11.87 18.95 16.21
N ARG A 576 -13.22 18.92 16.25
CA ARG A 576 -14.02 18.04 15.40
C ARG A 576 -13.96 18.42 13.93
N SER A 577 -13.89 19.70 13.59
CA SER A 577 -13.73 20.14 12.20
C SER A 577 -12.31 19.91 11.67
N LEU A 578 -11.32 19.86 12.55
CA LEU A 578 -9.93 19.51 12.20
C LEU A 578 -9.68 18.00 12.11
N LEU A 579 -10.48 17.14 12.76
CA LEU A 579 -10.31 15.69 12.73
C LEU A 579 -10.32 15.07 11.31
N PRO A 580 -11.22 15.47 10.39
CA PRO A 580 -11.16 15.03 8.99
C PRO A 580 -9.87 15.47 8.30
N TYR A 581 -9.35 16.66 8.61
CA TYR A 581 -8.12 17.21 8.04
C TYR A 581 -6.87 16.51 8.59
N LEU A 582 -6.87 16.16 9.88
CA LEU A 582 -5.82 15.34 10.52
C LEU A 582 -5.86 13.90 10.01
N ASN A 583 -7.05 13.36 9.73
CA ASN A 583 -7.21 12.05 9.10
C ASN A 583 -6.78 12.08 7.62
N GLU A 584 -7.06 13.17 6.91
CA GLU A 584 -6.57 13.40 5.55
C GLU A 584 -5.04 13.55 5.55
N LEU A 585 -4.45 14.34 6.45
CA LEU A 585 -3.00 14.46 6.63
C LEU A 585 -2.34 13.11 6.95
N ALA A 586 -2.90 12.38 7.92
CA ALA A 586 -2.42 11.06 8.32
C ALA A 586 -2.57 10.00 7.21
N THR A 587 -3.46 10.21 6.24
CA THR A 587 -3.63 9.31 5.09
C THR A 587 -2.92 9.81 3.82
N SER A 588 -2.67 11.12 3.71
CA SER A 588 -2.01 11.77 2.57
C SER A 588 -0.50 11.65 2.58
N ASP A 589 0.12 11.35 3.73
CA ASP A 589 1.58 11.17 3.84
C ASP A 589 2.11 9.97 3.04
N SER A 590 1.24 9.08 2.55
CA SER A 590 1.60 8.02 1.60
C SER A 590 1.77 8.49 0.15
N ARG A 591 1.59 9.79 -0.16
CA ARG A 591 1.65 10.34 -1.53
C ARG A 591 2.68 11.44 -1.78
N ILE A 592 3.44 11.88 -0.79
CA ILE A 592 4.43 12.97 -0.99
C ILE A 592 5.79 12.43 -1.51
N GLY A 593 6.00 11.12 -1.57
CA GLY A 593 7.25 10.52 -2.06
C GLY A 593 7.38 10.25 -3.57
N GLY A 594 6.34 10.48 -4.38
CA GLY A 594 6.34 10.06 -5.79
C GLY A 594 6.07 11.20 -6.75
N GLY A 595 7.12 11.88 -7.22
CA GLY A 595 7.03 12.84 -8.31
C GLY A 595 6.48 12.18 -9.58
N VAL A 596 5.20 12.44 -9.88
CA VAL A 596 4.60 12.14 -11.18
C VAL A 596 5.26 13.06 -12.20
N THR A 597 6.22 12.51 -12.93
CA THR A 597 6.71 13.11 -14.17
C THR A 597 5.58 13.04 -15.18
N GLN A 598 4.92 14.18 -15.40
CA GLN A 598 4.06 14.40 -16.56
C GLN A 598 4.87 14.16 -17.83
N THR A 599 4.70 13.00 -18.45
CA THR A 599 5.06 12.81 -19.86
C THR A 599 4.04 13.58 -20.69
N ALA A 600 4.36 14.84 -20.99
CA ALA A 600 3.67 15.61 -22.01
C ALA A 600 3.89 14.93 -23.36
N ALA A 601 2.90 14.17 -23.82
CA ALA A 601 2.80 13.81 -25.23
C ALA A 601 2.48 15.10 -26.00
N VAL A 602 3.45 15.54 -26.81
CA VAL A 602 3.31 16.69 -27.71
C VAL A 602 2.25 16.33 -28.77
N SER A 603 1.01 16.75 -28.54
CA SER A 603 -0.03 16.80 -29.57
C SER A 603 0.22 18.04 -30.43
N MET A 604 0.73 17.85 -31.66
CA MET A 604 0.95 18.92 -32.63
C MET A 604 -0.34 19.34 -33.37
N ILE A 605 -1.44 19.55 -32.64
CA ILE A 605 -2.64 20.19 -33.19
C ILE A 605 -2.92 21.44 -32.36
N PRO A 606 -2.92 22.66 -32.96
CA PRO A 606 -3.20 23.88 -32.22
C PRO A 606 -4.62 23.82 -31.64
N ALA A 607 -4.73 23.89 -30.31
CA ALA A 607 -5.98 23.86 -29.55
C ALA A 607 -7.03 24.90 -30.02
N ALA A 608 -6.58 25.99 -30.67
CA ALA A 608 -7.44 27.01 -31.25
C ALA A 608 -8.31 26.51 -32.44
N ALA A 609 -7.91 25.45 -33.13
CA ALA A 609 -8.66 24.91 -34.28
C ALA A 609 -9.76 23.91 -33.88
N GLN A 610 -9.70 23.33 -32.67
CA GLN A 610 -10.68 22.35 -32.19
C GLN A 610 -11.85 22.98 -31.44
N ALA A 611 -11.65 24.16 -30.83
CA ALA A 611 -12.71 24.88 -30.10
C ALA A 611 -13.80 25.49 -30.99
N MET A 612 -13.58 25.61 -32.30
CA MET A 612 -14.54 26.25 -33.23
C MET A 612 -15.56 25.31 -33.87
N LEU A 613 -15.46 23.98 -33.68
CA LEU A 613 -16.26 23.03 -34.47
C LEU A 613 -17.34 22.26 -33.71
N THR A 614 -17.47 22.36 -32.38
CA THR A 614 -18.50 21.58 -31.63
C THR A 614 -19.09 22.30 -30.40
N GLY A 615 -18.99 23.63 -30.30
CA GLY A 615 -19.32 24.39 -29.09
C GLY A 615 -20.81 24.50 -28.75
N ALA A 616 -21.42 23.43 -28.25
CA ALA A 616 -22.55 23.56 -27.33
C ALA A 616 -22.01 24.16 -26.03
N ALA A 617 -22.34 25.41 -25.77
CA ALA A 617 -21.92 26.09 -24.54
C ALA A 617 -22.55 25.39 -23.34
N SER A 618 -21.72 24.85 -22.44
CA SER A 618 -22.21 24.33 -21.15
C SER A 618 -22.78 25.47 -20.31
N ALA A 619 -24.03 25.31 -19.87
CA ALA A 619 -24.69 26.20 -18.94
C ALA A 619 -24.47 25.71 -17.50
N GLN A 620 -24.14 26.62 -16.58
CA GLN A 620 -24.10 26.30 -15.16
C GLN A 620 -25.52 26.45 -14.59
N ALA A 621 -26.04 25.39 -13.98
CA ALA A 621 -27.29 25.47 -13.24
C ALA A 621 -27.02 26.11 -11.87
N VAL A 622 -27.69 27.23 -11.58
CA VAL A 622 -27.63 27.88 -10.27
C VAL A 622 -28.59 27.13 -9.35
N VAL A 623 -28.04 26.12 -8.67
CA VAL A 623 -28.78 25.22 -7.80
C VAL A 623 -28.64 25.69 -6.35
N GLN A 624 -29.77 26.02 -5.70
CA GLN A 624 -29.77 26.26 -4.26
C GLN A 624 -29.82 24.93 -3.51
N TRP A 625 -28.67 24.47 -3.02
CA TRP A 625 -28.60 23.20 -2.28
C TRP A 625 -29.22 23.33 -0.88
N PRO A 626 -29.91 22.29 -0.37
CA PRO A 626 -30.35 22.25 1.01
C PRO A 626 -29.17 22.39 1.99
N ALA A 627 -29.41 22.96 3.18
CA ALA A 627 -28.36 23.10 4.17
C ALA A 627 -27.77 21.73 4.59
N LEU A 628 -26.44 21.66 4.76
CA LEU A 628 -25.70 20.44 5.12
C LEU A 628 -25.88 19.27 4.12
N PHE A 629 -26.20 19.58 2.87
CA PHE A 629 -26.31 18.62 1.79
C PHE A 629 -25.04 18.62 0.94
N GLU A 630 -24.30 17.50 0.97
CA GLU A 630 -23.12 17.29 0.12
C GLU A 630 -23.48 16.29 -1.01
N PRO A 631 -23.80 16.77 -2.22
CA PRO A 631 -24.15 15.91 -3.33
C PRO A 631 -22.90 15.17 -3.84
N ARG A 632 -23.02 13.86 -4.00
CA ARG A 632 -21.94 12.95 -4.42
C ARG A 632 -22.33 12.09 -5.60
N LEU A 633 -23.61 11.76 -5.71
CA LEU A 633 -24.17 10.99 -6.82
C LEU A 633 -25.15 11.87 -7.59
N LEU A 634 -25.28 11.61 -8.89
CA LEU A 634 -26.21 12.29 -9.78
C LEU A 634 -26.94 11.23 -10.61
N ALA A 635 -28.26 11.34 -10.70
CA ALA A 635 -29.09 10.52 -11.59
C ALA A 635 -30.03 11.41 -12.39
N CYS A 636 -30.10 11.21 -13.70
CA CYS A 636 -30.92 12.02 -14.60
C CYS A 636 -32.30 11.38 -14.76
N GLY A 637 -33.35 12.20 -14.84
CA GLY A 637 -34.73 11.71 -14.92
C GLY A 637 -35.07 11.12 -16.29
N HIS A 638 -36.07 10.25 -16.32
CA HIS A 638 -36.65 9.72 -17.56
C HIS A 638 -37.53 10.78 -18.28
N ALA A 639 -38.00 10.45 -19.49
CA ALA A 639 -38.77 11.36 -20.35
C ALA A 639 -40.01 11.97 -19.67
N ALA A 640 -40.77 11.16 -18.93
CA ALA A 640 -41.96 11.64 -18.23
C ALA A 640 -41.61 12.54 -17.03
N ALA A 641 -40.51 12.30 -16.31
CA ALA A 641 -40.02 13.25 -15.29
C ALA A 641 -39.63 14.60 -15.92
N HIS A 642 -39.06 14.60 -17.12
CA HIS A 642 -38.74 15.83 -17.86
C HIS A 642 -39.99 16.64 -18.24
N SER A 643 -41.12 15.99 -18.51
CA SER A 643 -42.38 16.71 -18.78
C SER A 643 -42.91 17.49 -17.57
N GLU A 644 -42.49 17.12 -16.36
CA GLU A 644 -42.77 17.85 -15.12
C GLU A 644 -41.68 18.89 -14.78
N GLY A 645 -40.72 19.13 -15.69
CA GLY A 645 -39.60 20.05 -15.49
C GLY A 645 -38.48 19.51 -14.60
N LYS A 646 -38.53 18.23 -14.19
CA LYS A 646 -37.48 17.57 -13.39
C LYS A 646 -36.38 17.06 -14.30
N ILE A 647 -35.16 17.54 -14.10
CA ILE A 647 -34.01 17.23 -14.98
C ILE A 647 -33.12 16.15 -14.37
N ALA A 648 -32.78 16.30 -13.10
CA ALA A 648 -31.87 15.39 -12.41
C ALA A 648 -32.20 15.34 -10.92
N LEU A 649 -31.67 14.35 -10.23
CA LEU A 649 -31.59 14.32 -8.77
C LEU A 649 -30.14 14.15 -8.35
N ALA A 650 -29.79 14.77 -7.23
CA ALA A 650 -28.51 14.56 -6.57
C ALA A 650 -28.73 13.81 -5.25
N LEU A 651 -27.79 12.96 -4.88
CA LEU A 651 -27.82 12.21 -3.61
C LEU A 651 -26.51 12.38 -2.85
N SER A 652 -26.60 12.38 -1.52
CA SER A 652 -25.45 12.21 -0.64
C SER A 652 -25.15 10.73 -0.41
N HIS A 653 -23.96 10.41 0.10
CA HIS A 653 -23.59 9.04 0.49
C HIS A 653 -24.55 8.41 1.52
N HIS A 654 -25.28 9.21 2.28
CA HIS A 654 -26.16 8.77 3.37
C HIS A 654 -27.64 8.74 2.98
N GLY A 655 -27.97 8.90 1.69
CA GLY A 655 -29.33 8.81 1.19
C GLY A 655 -30.21 10.03 1.47
N ARG A 656 -29.62 11.20 1.71
CA ARG A 656 -30.34 12.47 1.52
C ARG A 656 -30.30 12.82 0.04
N GLY A 657 -31.32 13.47 -0.47
CA GLY A 657 -31.40 13.83 -1.88
C GLY A 657 -32.05 15.18 -2.13
N ALA A 658 -31.85 15.70 -3.34
CA ALA A 658 -32.52 16.88 -3.85
C ALA A 658 -32.89 16.65 -5.31
N ILE A 659 -34.18 16.80 -5.66
CA ILE A 659 -34.64 16.77 -7.06
C ILE A 659 -34.48 18.17 -7.62
N ILE A 660 -33.84 18.26 -8.78
CA ILE A 660 -33.46 19.48 -9.47
C ILE A 660 -34.43 19.68 -10.63
N SER A 661 -35.18 20.78 -10.57
CA SER A 661 -36.16 21.16 -11.59
C SER A 661 -35.77 22.51 -12.19
N THR A 662 -35.93 22.66 -13.50
CA THR A 662 -35.67 23.92 -14.20
C THR A 662 -36.95 24.48 -14.79
N ALA A 663 -37.22 25.75 -14.57
CA ALA A 663 -38.35 26.45 -15.17
C ALA A 663 -38.05 26.79 -16.64
N ALA A 664 -38.49 25.92 -17.56
CA ALA A 664 -38.50 26.06 -19.02
C ALA A 664 -37.17 26.41 -19.74
N SER A 665 -36.98 25.80 -20.92
CA SER A 665 -35.75 25.84 -21.71
C SER A 665 -35.38 27.24 -22.23
N HIS A 666 -34.57 27.98 -21.47
CA HIS A 666 -33.82 29.11 -22.01
C HIS A 666 -32.54 28.59 -22.70
N VAL A 667 -32.67 28.20 -23.96
CA VAL A 667 -31.53 27.82 -24.81
C VAL A 667 -30.59 29.03 -24.93
N GLY A 668 -29.36 28.90 -24.40
CA GLY A 668 -28.30 29.90 -24.53
C GLY A 668 -28.01 30.75 -23.28
N ALA A 669 -28.72 30.56 -22.16
CA ALA A 669 -28.36 31.22 -20.91
C ALA A 669 -27.10 30.57 -20.29
N LYS A 670 -26.11 31.39 -19.92
CA LYS A 670 -24.90 30.93 -19.21
C LYS A 670 -25.22 30.36 -17.83
N GLU A 671 -26.26 30.90 -17.20
CA GLU A 671 -26.76 30.50 -15.89
C GLU A 671 -28.24 30.13 -16.00
N LEU A 672 -28.58 28.91 -15.58
CA LEU A 672 -29.95 28.40 -15.58
C LEU A 672 -30.45 28.33 -14.13
N PRO A 673 -31.48 29.10 -13.73
CA PRO A 673 -32.02 29.00 -12.39
C PRO A 673 -32.68 27.63 -12.20
N ALA A 674 -32.26 26.90 -11.17
CA ALA A 674 -32.75 25.57 -10.85
C ALA A 674 -33.32 25.54 -9.43
N MET A 675 -34.56 25.07 -9.30
CA MET A 675 -35.22 24.85 -8.02
C MET A 675 -34.91 23.45 -7.51
N THR A 676 -34.67 23.31 -6.21
CA THR A 676 -34.47 22.02 -5.54
C THR A 676 -35.63 21.67 -4.65
N THR A 677 -36.02 20.39 -4.64
CA THR A 677 -36.96 19.83 -3.67
C THR A 677 -36.24 18.74 -2.87
N PRO A 678 -36.00 18.93 -1.55
CA PRO A 678 -35.27 17.98 -0.74
C PRO A 678 -36.10 16.74 -0.44
N PHE A 679 -35.44 15.59 -0.33
CA PHE A 679 -36.05 14.33 0.10
C PHE A 679 -35.05 13.44 0.85
N SER A 680 -35.55 12.38 1.49
CA SER A 680 -34.73 11.36 2.15
C SER A 680 -35.13 9.96 1.70
N LEU A 681 -34.12 9.11 1.48
CA LEU A 681 -34.31 7.70 1.21
C LEU A 681 -34.51 6.94 2.52
N VAL A 682 -35.52 6.08 2.56
CA VAL A 682 -35.83 5.20 3.70
C VAL A 682 -35.43 3.77 3.32
N GLY A 683 -34.77 3.05 4.21
CA GLY A 683 -34.33 1.66 3.97
C GLY A 683 -32.90 1.50 3.44
N THR A 684 -32.13 2.58 3.30
CA THR A 684 -30.72 2.53 2.80
C THR A 684 -29.68 2.37 3.91
N PHE A 685 -29.98 2.80 5.13
CA PHE A 685 -29.01 2.93 6.24
C PHE A 685 -28.27 1.62 6.58
N GLY A 686 -28.93 0.47 6.47
CA GLY A 686 -28.35 -0.84 6.77
C GLY A 686 -27.34 -1.37 5.74
N HIS A 687 -27.19 -0.69 4.60
CA HIS A 687 -26.42 -1.18 3.46
C HIS A 687 -25.10 -0.43 3.24
N GLY A 688 -24.79 0.57 4.07
CA GLY A 688 -23.58 1.39 3.97
C GLY A 688 -23.72 2.56 2.99
N PRO A 689 -22.62 3.31 2.72
CA PRO A 689 -22.63 4.47 1.84
C PRO A 689 -23.08 4.15 0.42
N LEU A 690 -23.86 5.03 -0.20
CA LEU A 690 -24.26 4.89 -1.62
C LEU A 690 -23.08 5.21 -2.55
N VAL A 691 -22.92 4.40 -3.61
CA VAL A 691 -21.84 4.52 -4.62
C VAL A 691 -22.37 4.67 -6.05
N ALA A 692 -23.63 4.33 -6.31
CA ALA A 692 -24.28 4.53 -7.61
C ALA A 692 -25.76 4.91 -7.45
N ALA A 693 -26.28 5.63 -8.44
CA ALA A 693 -27.69 5.91 -8.58
C ALA A 693 -28.08 5.99 -10.06
N THR A 694 -29.23 5.42 -10.42
CA THR A 694 -29.88 5.59 -11.73
C THR A 694 -31.37 5.77 -11.53
N TRP A 695 -32.00 6.64 -12.32
CA TRP A 695 -33.41 6.98 -12.18
C TRP A 695 -34.15 6.72 -13.50
N ASP A 696 -34.95 5.67 -13.51
CA ASP A 696 -35.72 5.23 -14.67
C ASP A 696 -37.23 5.39 -14.44
N GLU A 697 -38.04 4.91 -15.38
CA GLU A 697 -39.52 4.95 -15.31
C GLU A 697 -40.09 4.10 -14.15
N ALA A 698 -39.38 3.05 -13.73
CA ALA A 698 -39.81 2.19 -12.63
C ALA A 698 -39.43 2.79 -11.25
N GLY A 699 -38.39 3.62 -11.22
CA GLY A 699 -38.03 4.45 -10.08
C GLY A 699 -36.52 4.60 -9.92
N LEU A 700 -36.08 4.79 -8.69
CA LEU A 700 -34.66 4.97 -8.36
C LEU A 700 -34.02 3.61 -8.07
N LEU A 701 -32.89 3.31 -8.69
CA LEU A 701 -32.08 2.12 -8.44
C LEU A 701 -30.69 2.56 -7.93
N LEU A 702 -30.23 1.95 -6.84
CA LEU A 702 -29.05 2.37 -6.10
C LEU A 702 -28.10 1.20 -5.87
N ALA A 703 -26.79 1.49 -5.81
CA ALA A 703 -25.79 0.57 -5.28
C ALA A 703 -25.17 1.15 -4.01
N ALA A 704 -24.97 0.32 -3.00
CA ALA A 704 -24.21 0.66 -1.80
C ALA A 704 -22.77 0.10 -1.86
N ALA A 705 -21.86 0.68 -1.09
CA ALA A 705 -20.45 0.31 -1.02
C ALA A 705 -20.21 -1.13 -0.50
N THR A 706 -21.25 -1.77 0.06
CA THR A 706 -21.25 -3.17 0.48
C THR A 706 -21.65 -4.15 -0.63
N GLY A 707 -21.94 -3.65 -1.83
CA GLY A 707 -22.42 -4.40 -2.98
C GLY A 707 -23.94 -4.60 -3.01
N ALA A 708 -24.68 -4.16 -2.00
CA ALA A 708 -26.14 -4.24 -2.01
C ALA A 708 -26.75 -3.34 -3.09
N VAL A 709 -27.70 -3.89 -3.86
CA VAL A 709 -28.51 -3.13 -4.83
C VAL A 709 -29.88 -2.87 -4.22
N LEU A 710 -30.34 -1.61 -4.25
CA LEU A 710 -31.58 -1.16 -3.65
C LEU A 710 -32.50 -0.56 -4.72
N GLU A 711 -33.78 -0.84 -4.63
CA GLU A 711 -34.82 -0.33 -5.51
C GLU A 711 -35.77 0.57 -4.70
N CYS A 712 -36.00 1.80 -5.16
CA CYS A 712 -36.99 2.72 -4.62
C CYS A 712 -38.05 2.97 -5.71
N PRO A 713 -39.14 2.20 -5.73
CA PRO A 713 -40.14 2.27 -6.79
C PRO A 713 -40.87 3.62 -6.81
N GLY A 714 -41.45 3.96 -7.97
CA GLY A 714 -42.26 5.18 -8.17
C GLY A 714 -41.52 6.32 -8.87
N SER A 715 -42.26 7.32 -9.33
CA SER A 715 -41.72 8.47 -10.08
C SER A 715 -41.08 9.56 -9.20
N GLY A 716 -41.08 9.39 -7.87
CA GLY A 716 -40.54 10.37 -6.94
C GLY A 716 -40.90 10.10 -5.49
N PRO A 717 -40.39 10.93 -4.57
CA PRO A 717 -40.70 10.83 -3.14
C PRO A 717 -42.15 11.24 -2.86
N THR A 718 -42.79 10.51 -1.95
CA THR A 718 -44.09 10.85 -1.36
C THR A 718 -43.84 11.50 0.01
N ASP A 719 -44.34 12.72 0.22
CA ASP A 719 -44.12 13.48 1.47
C ASP A 719 -42.63 13.68 1.83
N GLY A 720 -41.78 13.87 0.81
CA GLY A 720 -40.34 14.05 0.99
C GLY A 720 -39.58 12.77 1.36
N LEU A 721 -40.25 11.62 1.38
CA LEU A 721 -39.66 10.31 1.66
C LEU A 721 -39.77 9.40 0.43
N TRP A 722 -38.67 8.72 0.09
CA TRP A 722 -38.65 7.69 -0.96
C TRP A 722 -38.32 6.34 -0.34
N GLN A 723 -39.28 5.43 -0.34
CA GLN A 723 -39.10 4.11 0.27
C GLN A 723 -38.25 3.23 -0.66
N CYS A 724 -37.13 2.74 -0.15
CA CYS A 724 -36.23 1.82 -0.84
C CYS A 724 -36.26 0.46 -0.16
N ARG A 725 -36.17 -0.59 -0.96
CA ARG A 725 -36.04 -1.98 -0.53
C ARG A 725 -34.86 -2.65 -1.24
N PRO A 726 -34.21 -3.66 -0.64
CA PRO A 726 -33.22 -4.46 -1.36
C PRO A 726 -33.82 -5.05 -2.63
N ALA A 727 -33.17 -4.84 -3.77
CA ALA A 727 -33.47 -5.59 -4.97
C ALA A 727 -33.08 -7.05 -4.71
N LEU A 728 -33.88 -8.02 -5.16
CA LEU A 728 -33.70 -9.45 -4.87
C LEU A 728 -32.42 -10.08 -5.46
N ALA A 729 -31.48 -9.29 -5.98
CA ALA A 729 -30.25 -9.75 -6.61
C ALA A 729 -29.14 -10.06 -5.59
N ALA A 730 -28.21 -10.94 -5.99
CA ALA A 730 -26.95 -11.13 -5.28
C ALA A 730 -26.19 -9.79 -5.12
N LYS A 731 -25.33 -9.69 -4.10
CA LYS A 731 -24.46 -8.51 -3.93
C LYS A 731 -23.52 -8.38 -5.13
N LEU A 732 -23.29 -7.15 -5.58
CA LEU A 732 -22.28 -6.84 -6.58
C LEU A 732 -20.90 -7.33 -6.10
N PRO A 733 -20.05 -7.86 -7.00
CA PRO A 733 -18.70 -8.34 -6.67
C PRO A 733 -17.72 -7.17 -6.47
N ILE A 734 -18.04 -6.28 -5.53
CA ILE A 734 -17.17 -5.20 -5.04
C ILE A 734 -16.63 -5.64 -3.67
N GLY A 735 -15.30 -5.69 -3.52
CA GLY A 735 -14.58 -6.53 -2.54
C GLY A 735 -15.07 -6.57 -1.09
N ASN A 736 -14.77 -7.69 -0.40
CA ASN A 736 -15.49 -8.16 0.79
C ASN A 736 -15.16 -7.48 2.14
N SER A 737 -14.21 -6.54 2.24
CA SER A 737 -13.71 -6.09 3.57
C SER A 737 -13.57 -4.59 3.77
N LYS A 738 -13.64 -3.76 2.72
CA LYS A 738 -13.52 -2.30 2.83
C LYS A 738 -14.60 -1.63 1.99
N PRO A 739 -15.17 -0.49 2.44
CA PRO A 739 -16.13 0.25 1.64
C PRO A 739 -15.52 0.60 0.29
N PHE A 740 -16.19 0.16 -0.78
CA PHE A 740 -15.74 0.39 -2.15
C PHE A 740 -15.61 1.89 -2.44
N ARG A 741 -14.47 2.29 -3.02
CA ARG A 741 -14.13 3.69 -3.37
C ARG A 741 -14.13 3.98 -4.86
N GLY A 742 -14.45 2.99 -5.71
CA GLY A 742 -14.51 3.17 -7.16
C GLY A 742 -15.84 3.75 -7.61
N ALA A 743 -16.00 3.85 -8.93
CA ALA A 743 -17.25 4.28 -9.53
C ALA A 743 -18.08 3.07 -9.96
N VAL A 744 -19.40 3.14 -9.73
CA VAL A 744 -20.35 2.10 -10.13
C VAL A 744 -21.48 2.75 -10.91
N ALA A 745 -21.90 2.13 -12.00
CA ALA A 745 -23.14 2.44 -12.71
C ALA A 745 -24.07 1.23 -12.67
N LEU A 746 -25.38 1.50 -12.66
CA LEU A 746 -26.42 0.47 -12.73
C LEU A 746 -27.40 0.79 -13.86
N SER A 747 -27.98 -0.25 -14.44
CA SER A 747 -29.17 -0.17 -15.29
C SER A 747 -30.10 -1.36 -15.00
N ARG A 748 -31.41 -1.17 -15.15
CA ARG A 748 -32.45 -2.16 -14.78
C ARG A 748 -32.86 -3.10 -15.92
N ALA A 749 -32.85 -2.64 -17.17
CA ALA A 749 -33.41 -3.38 -18.30
C ALA A 749 -32.47 -3.35 -19.53
N PRO A 750 -31.54 -4.32 -19.65
CA PRO A 750 -31.26 -5.43 -18.73
C PRO A 750 -30.55 -4.99 -17.43
N LEU A 751 -30.64 -5.81 -16.38
CA LEU A 751 -29.95 -5.55 -15.12
C LEU A 751 -28.43 -5.69 -15.31
N ARG A 752 -27.76 -4.55 -15.42
CA ARG A 752 -26.32 -4.45 -15.70
C ARG A 752 -25.64 -3.55 -14.68
N ALA A 753 -24.38 -3.86 -14.39
CA ALA A 753 -23.52 -3.03 -13.59
C ALA A 753 -22.20 -2.77 -14.33
N ALA A 754 -21.67 -1.56 -14.20
CA ALA A 754 -20.33 -1.22 -14.68
C ALA A 754 -19.51 -0.71 -13.50
N ILE A 755 -18.35 -1.32 -13.27
CA ILE A 755 -17.51 -1.04 -12.10
C ILE A 755 -16.13 -0.58 -12.58
N ALA A 756 -15.75 0.65 -12.22
CA ALA A 756 -14.42 1.18 -12.43
C ALA A 756 -13.67 1.17 -11.08
N PHE A 757 -12.62 0.36 -10.99
CA PHE A 757 -11.81 0.26 -9.77
C PHE A 757 -10.89 1.48 -9.63
N PRO A 758 -10.65 1.97 -8.40
CA PRO A 758 -9.77 3.11 -8.17
C PRO A 758 -8.36 2.86 -8.72
N GLY A 759 -7.89 3.73 -9.62
CA GLY A 759 -6.56 3.66 -10.20
C GLY A 759 -6.42 2.79 -11.45
N GLU A 760 -7.47 2.05 -11.81
CA GLU A 760 -7.48 1.25 -13.03
C GLU A 760 -8.00 2.05 -14.23
N SER A 761 -7.43 1.79 -15.41
CA SER A 761 -7.89 2.29 -16.70
C SER A 761 -8.81 1.29 -17.40
N ALA A 762 -9.61 0.56 -16.62
CA ALA A 762 -10.56 -0.43 -17.12
C ALA A 762 -11.88 -0.35 -16.36
N VAL A 763 -12.97 -0.64 -17.06
CA VAL A 763 -14.31 -0.77 -16.50
C VAL A 763 -14.81 -2.18 -16.73
N THR A 764 -15.11 -2.87 -15.63
CA THR A 764 -15.63 -4.23 -15.64
C THR A 764 -17.16 -4.20 -15.73
N LEU A 765 -17.72 -4.90 -16.72
CA LEU A 765 -19.16 -4.99 -16.95
C LEU A 765 -19.70 -6.30 -16.37
N PHE A 766 -20.76 -6.20 -15.58
CA PHE A 766 -21.49 -7.33 -15.05
C PHE A 766 -22.94 -7.32 -15.54
N SER A 767 -23.50 -8.50 -15.70
CA SER A 767 -24.89 -8.72 -16.08
C SER A 767 -25.56 -9.64 -15.07
N HIS A 768 -26.84 -9.43 -14.86
CA HIS A 768 -27.68 -10.24 -13.99
C HIS A 768 -28.99 -10.53 -14.72
N SER A 769 -29.47 -11.77 -14.64
CA SER A 769 -30.69 -12.21 -15.33
C SER A 769 -31.95 -11.52 -14.82
N GLY A 770 -31.93 -11.12 -13.54
CA GLY A 770 -33.07 -10.55 -12.81
C GLY A 770 -33.70 -11.54 -11.83
N GLU A 771 -33.36 -12.83 -11.94
CA GLU A 771 -33.84 -13.86 -11.02
C GLU A 771 -33.10 -13.79 -9.68
N PRO A 772 -33.79 -13.90 -8.53
CA PRO A 772 -33.18 -13.70 -7.21
C PRO A 772 -32.01 -14.63 -6.88
N SER A 773 -32.02 -15.83 -7.46
CA SER A 773 -31.01 -16.87 -7.22
C SER A 773 -29.73 -16.68 -8.03
N ASP A 774 -29.76 -15.81 -9.04
CA ASP A 774 -28.68 -15.74 -10.00
C ASP A 774 -27.54 -14.88 -9.47
N LEU A 775 -26.32 -15.22 -9.91
CA LEU A 775 -25.12 -14.48 -9.56
C LEU A 775 -24.85 -13.42 -10.62
N TRP A 776 -24.19 -12.34 -10.22
CA TRP A 776 -23.63 -11.38 -11.20
C TRP A 776 -22.59 -12.09 -12.07
N LEU A 777 -22.85 -12.15 -13.36
CA LEU A 777 -21.95 -12.74 -14.35
C LEU A 777 -21.12 -11.65 -15.01
N LEU A 778 -19.81 -11.90 -15.17
CA LEU A 778 -18.92 -11.02 -15.91
C LEU A 778 -19.35 -10.98 -17.38
N ALA A 779 -19.79 -9.81 -17.85
CA ALA A 779 -20.22 -9.58 -19.22
C ALA A 779 -19.07 -9.11 -20.13
N GLY A 780 -18.02 -8.51 -19.54
CA GLY A 780 -16.83 -8.07 -20.28
C GLY A 780 -16.00 -7.05 -19.51
N GLU A 781 -14.91 -6.60 -20.12
CA GLU A 781 -14.05 -5.55 -19.58
C GLU A 781 -13.72 -4.57 -20.71
N VAL A 782 -13.74 -3.27 -20.41
CA VAL A 782 -13.47 -2.23 -21.38
C VAL A 782 -12.35 -1.33 -20.88
N ARG A 783 -11.26 -1.25 -21.64
CA ARG A 783 -10.14 -0.35 -21.34
C ARG A 783 -10.46 1.09 -21.75
N THR A 784 -10.24 2.00 -20.83
CA THR A 784 -10.41 3.44 -21.00
C THR A 784 -9.06 4.12 -21.19
N ARG A 785 -9.04 5.28 -21.85
CA ARG A 785 -7.79 6.04 -22.03
C ARG A 785 -7.26 6.65 -20.73
N ALA A 786 -8.15 6.90 -19.78
CA ALA A 786 -7.87 7.44 -18.46
C ALA A 786 -8.78 6.79 -17.42
N SER A 787 -8.37 6.80 -16.16
CA SER A 787 -9.22 6.32 -15.05
C SER A 787 -10.52 7.12 -14.98
N ALA A 788 -11.66 6.44 -15.00
CA ALA A 788 -12.96 7.08 -14.88
C ALA A 788 -13.21 7.51 -13.43
N SER A 789 -13.51 8.80 -13.21
CA SER A 789 -13.92 9.34 -11.91
C SER A 789 -15.38 9.00 -11.59
N SER A 790 -16.23 8.90 -12.61
CA SER A 790 -17.60 8.42 -12.50
C SER A 790 -18.04 7.67 -13.74
N VAL A 791 -19.04 6.80 -13.57
CA VAL A 791 -19.59 5.95 -14.63
C VAL A 791 -21.12 6.04 -14.56
N ALA A 792 -21.80 6.12 -15.71
CA ALA A 792 -23.27 6.10 -15.79
C ALA A 792 -23.76 5.39 -17.05
N PHE A 793 -24.88 4.68 -16.96
CA PHE A 793 -25.54 4.12 -18.13
C PHE A 793 -26.51 5.13 -18.75
N SER A 794 -26.68 5.06 -20.07
CA SER A 794 -27.87 5.56 -20.76
C SER A 794 -29.13 4.81 -20.29
N SER A 795 -30.30 5.42 -20.48
CA SER A 795 -31.60 4.84 -20.11
C SER A 795 -31.84 3.44 -20.68
N ALA A 796 -31.30 3.14 -21.86
CA ALA A 796 -31.42 1.84 -22.52
C ALA A 796 -30.28 0.84 -22.23
N ALA A 797 -29.32 1.19 -21.36
CA ALA A 797 -28.14 0.36 -21.04
C ALA A 797 -27.26 -0.04 -22.24
N LYS A 798 -27.39 0.63 -23.38
CA LYS A 798 -26.60 0.40 -24.60
C LYS A 798 -25.31 1.22 -24.63
N GLU A 799 -25.35 2.36 -23.95
CA GLU A 799 -24.27 3.33 -23.92
C GLU A 799 -23.83 3.56 -22.47
N LEU A 800 -22.53 3.65 -22.26
CA LEU A 800 -21.86 3.91 -20.99
C LEU A 800 -21.12 5.24 -21.08
N PHE A 801 -21.40 6.14 -20.15
CA PHE A 801 -20.73 7.42 -20.02
C PHE A 801 -19.64 7.31 -18.96
N LEU A 802 -18.43 7.72 -19.32
CA LEU A 802 -17.22 7.64 -18.51
C LEU A 802 -16.71 9.06 -18.32
N ALA A 803 -16.87 9.62 -17.13
CA ALA A 803 -16.29 10.93 -16.82
C ALA A 803 -14.85 10.75 -16.35
N SER A 804 -13.93 11.56 -16.87
CA SER A 804 -12.54 11.63 -16.39
C SER A 804 -12.37 12.68 -15.30
N VAL A 805 -11.17 12.74 -14.72
CA VAL A 805 -10.84 13.65 -13.62
C VAL A 805 -10.82 15.13 -14.05
N ASP A 806 -10.62 15.41 -15.32
CA ASP A 806 -10.68 16.75 -15.94
C ASP A 806 -12.10 17.15 -16.38
N GLY A 807 -13.08 16.25 -16.22
CA GLY A 807 -14.48 16.48 -16.58
C GLY A 807 -14.80 16.18 -18.04
N ALA A 808 -13.86 15.69 -18.85
CA ALA A 808 -14.21 15.14 -20.16
C ALA A 808 -15.11 13.91 -19.99
N ILE A 809 -16.00 13.68 -20.95
CA ILE A 809 -16.91 12.54 -20.92
C ILE A 809 -16.75 11.75 -22.20
N ALA A 810 -16.35 10.48 -22.06
CA ALA A 810 -16.37 9.52 -23.15
C ALA A 810 -17.68 8.74 -23.11
N LYS A 811 -18.28 8.54 -24.28
CA LYS A 811 -19.43 7.68 -24.51
C LYS A 811 -18.94 6.40 -25.17
N LEU A 812 -19.16 5.28 -24.51
CA LEU A 812 -18.86 3.95 -25.01
C LEU A 812 -20.18 3.27 -25.42
N ASN A 813 -20.29 2.85 -26.67
CA ASN A 813 -21.34 1.92 -27.07
C ASN A 813 -20.93 0.51 -26.67
N ILE A 814 -21.71 -0.14 -25.81
CA ILE A 814 -21.37 -1.47 -25.28
C ILE A 814 -21.46 -2.54 -26.35
N ASP A 815 -22.41 -2.42 -27.28
CA ASP A 815 -22.65 -3.42 -28.32
C ASP A 815 -21.61 -3.30 -29.45
N ALA A 816 -21.21 -2.08 -29.81
CA ALA A 816 -20.24 -1.82 -30.88
C ALA A 816 -18.79 -1.74 -30.40
N GLY A 817 -18.56 -1.52 -29.10
CA GLY A 817 -17.23 -1.32 -28.51
C GLY A 817 -16.53 -0.02 -28.94
N ASN A 818 -17.20 0.86 -29.68
CA ASN A 818 -16.64 2.16 -30.07
C ASN A 818 -16.77 3.17 -28.93
N MET A 819 -15.71 3.96 -28.74
CA MET A 819 -15.63 5.03 -27.77
C MET A 819 -15.58 6.37 -28.50
N GLU A 820 -16.54 7.23 -28.22
CA GLU A 820 -16.67 8.56 -28.78
C GLU A 820 -16.56 9.61 -27.67
N GLU A 821 -16.05 10.79 -27.98
CA GLU A 821 -16.02 11.90 -27.03
C GLU A 821 -17.42 12.52 -26.98
N ALA A 822 -18.11 12.38 -25.86
CA ALA A 822 -19.49 12.83 -25.68
C ALA A 822 -19.52 14.33 -25.36
N ALA A 823 -18.57 14.80 -24.55
CA ALA A 823 -18.38 16.21 -24.30
C ALA A 823 -16.96 16.49 -23.77
N ALA A 824 -16.39 17.59 -24.26
CA ALA A 824 -15.05 18.05 -23.96
C ALA A 824 -14.85 18.41 -22.47
N PRO A 825 -13.60 18.46 -21.99
CA PRO A 825 -13.30 19.01 -20.66
C PRO A 825 -13.70 20.49 -20.59
N LEU A 826 -14.21 20.92 -19.44
CA LEU A 826 -14.62 22.32 -19.23
C LEU A 826 -13.42 23.14 -18.77
N GLY A 827 -12.92 24.01 -19.66
CA GLY A 827 -11.78 24.89 -19.37
C GLY A 827 -12.08 25.90 -18.25
N GLY A 828 -11.06 26.25 -17.47
CA GLY A 828 -11.16 27.23 -16.38
C GLY A 828 -11.74 26.69 -15.07
N LEU A 829 -12.08 25.40 -15.01
CA LEU A 829 -12.62 24.73 -13.82
C LEU A 829 -11.60 23.81 -13.13
N GLU A 830 -10.31 24.13 -13.17
CA GLU A 830 -9.24 23.28 -12.61
C GLU A 830 -9.38 23.00 -11.10
N LYS A 831 -10.08 23.87 -10.37
CA LYS A 831 -10.40 23.69 -8.94
C LYS A 831 -11.58 22.75 -8.67
N HIS A 832 -12.30 22.32 -9.71
CA HIS A 832 -13.49 21.49 -9.59
C HIS A 832 -13.11 20.01 -9.60
N HIS A 833 -13.59 19.28 -8.60
CA HIS A 833 -13.51 17.82 -8.55
C HIS A 833 -14.82 17.22 -9.05
N TRP A 834 -14.80 16.66 -10.26
CA TRP A 834 -15.93 15.98 -10.87
C TRP A 834 -16.34 14.74 -10.07
N GLN A 835 -17.58 14.73 -9.58
CA GLN A 835 -18.11 13.65 -8.73
C GLN A 835 -18.95 12.65 -9.52
N ALA A 836 -19.83 13.14 -10.39
CA ALA A 836 -20.79 12.32 -11.11
C ALA A 836 -21.20 12.98 -12.42
N ALA A 837 -21.58 12.16 -13.40
CA ALA A 837 -22.22 12.61 -14.63
C ALA A 837 -23.38 11.68 -14.98
N CYS A 838 -24.43 12.20 -15.60
CA CYS A 838 -25.51 11.39 -16.15
C CYS A 838 -26.04 11.96 -17.47
N PRO A 839 -26.48 11.10 -18.39
CA PRO A 839 -27.08 11.53 -19.65
C PRO A 839 -28.52 12.01 -19.41
N LEU A 840 -28.85 13.18 -19.98
CA LEU A 840 -30.21 13.71 -20.01
C LEU A 840 -31.02 13.04 -21.11
N HIS A 841 -32.33 12.96 -20.95
CA HIS A 841 -33.20 12.39 -22.00
C HIS A 841 -33.16 13.20 -23.31
N SER A 842 -32.86 14.50 -23.23
CA SER A 842 -32.68 15.38 -24.39
C SER A 842 -31.41 15.11 -25.21
N GLY A 843 -30.57 14.16 -24.78
CA GLY A 843 -29.27 13.88 -25.38
C GLY A 843 -28.13 14.73 -24.81
N GLY A 844 -28.43 15.70 -23.95
CA GLY A 844 -27.42 16.46 -23.19
C GLY A 844 -26.81 15.64 -22.05
N ILE A 845 -25.87 16.24 -21.33
CA ILE A 845 -25.19 15.61 -20.20
C ILE A 845 -25.24 16.56 -19.00
N ALA A 846 -25.62 16.04 -17.83
CA ALA A 846 -25.50 16.74 -16.57
C ALA A 846 -24.23 16.29 -15.85
N ARG A 847 -23.45 17.25 -15.34
CA ARG A 847 -22.18 17.01 -14.63
C ARG A 847 -22.21 17.68 -13.28
N LEU A 848 -21.89 16.92 -12.23
CA LEU A 848 -21.78 17.41 -10.86
C LEU A 848 -20.30 17.55 -10.50
N ALA A 849 -19.93 18.73 -10.03
CA ALA A 849 -18.59 19.01 -9.52
C ALA A 849 -18.65 19.62 -8.11
N LEU A 850 -17.61 19.36 -7.33
CA LEU A 850 -17.38 20.00 -6.04
C LEU A 850 -16.15 20.90 -6.13
N VAL A 851 -16.29 22.15 -5.68
CA VAL A 851 -15.17 23.06 -5.48
C VAL A 851 -14.75 22.98 -4.02
N GLN A 852 -13.46 22.76 -3.77
CA GLN A 852 -12.88 22.82 -2.44
C GLN A 852 -12.18 24.17 -2.27
N GLU A 853 -12.88 25.16 -1.71
CA GLU A 853 -12.26 26.39 -1.22
C GLU A 853 -12.05 26.30 0.29
N ALA A 854 -11.04 26.98 0.83
CA ALA A 854 -10.52 26.81 2.19
C ALA A 854 -11.60 26.95 3.30
N GLY A 855 -12.30 25.85 3.58
CA GLY A 855 -13.37 25.75 4.60
C GLY A 855 -14.80 25.57 4.07
N SER A 856 -15.05 25.64 2.76
CA SER A 856 -16.37 25.42 2.16
C SER A 856 -16.30 24.50 0.94
N ARG A 857 -17.22 23.54 0.86
CA ARG A 857 -17.43 22.72 -0.34
C ARG A 857 -18.67 23.21 -1.05
N GLU A 858 -18.48 23.84 -2.20
CA GLU A 858 -19.58 24.31 -3.03
C GLU A 858 -19.82 23.32 -4.18
N ALA A 859 -21.06 22.86 -4.32
CA ALA A 859 -21.45 21.97 -5.40
C ALA A 859 -21.97 22.78 -6.59
N SER A 860 -21.43 22.51 -7.77
CA SER A 860 -21.87 23.11 -9.03
C SER A 860 -22.41 22.04 -9.97
N LEU A 861 -23.55 22.32 -10.60
CA LEU A 861 -24.14 21.46 -11.61
C LEU A 861 -23.99 22.14 -12.98
N PHE A 862 -23.45 21.42 -13.95
CA PHE A 862 -23.28 21.87 -15.33
C PHE A 862 -24.17 21.04 -16.24
N LEU A 863 -24.85 21.69 -17.17
CA LEU A 863 -25.69 21.07 -18.20
C LEU A 863 -25.03 21.39 -19.55
N SER A 864 -24.70 20.37 -20.33
CA SER A 864 -24.06 20.49 -21.65
C SER A 864 -24.90 19.87 -22.75
#